data_AF-A0A0C2EPU2-F1
#
_entry.id   AF-A0A0C2EPU2-F1
#
_cell.length_a   1.000
_cell.length_b   1.000
_cell.length_c   1.000
_cell.angle_alpha   90.00
_cell.angle_beta   90.00
_cell.angle_gamma   90.00
#
_symmetry.space_group_name_H-M   'P 1'
#
loop_
_entity.id
_entity.type
_entity.pdbx_description
1 polymer ?
#
loop_
_entity_poly.entity_id
_entity_poly.type
_entity_poly.pdbx_seq_one_letter_code
_entity_poly.pdbx_strand_id
1 'polypeptide(L)'
;MFATSSPDLLKTVMLGNGTGFRASSHGVFTWVLQNPDSGASFTVLQQVNTPSMSNISTSVTLTTSAGTFTVPGVELYGRQSKILVTDYALGQHNKSALLYSSVDIATSEYFGHETALILYLKEGQIGEFAFRGDSNLTYTVFGSLKVTAITRQPRGSSSLQQAFTYTQSAGASAVLFSNDVLVYILDQATAWRFWAPRDGDNSFDVAGSSRVFILGPYLVRSARIDWAAGVLYVLGDSDSATTLEAFVGSGGGKIINTVNWNGKTLPATRTPYGSYRAAISGGRDRVSNGNVTLPKLTEWHAADSLPETQSDYDDSRWTVCNHTTTHGPVPPVTPPVLFASDYGFYVGAKVYRGRFLSTGPTPSAVNITASGGQGFGWTAWVNGHLLGGSPGVAGQATTSAVLRLPTDVINIEKGRDNVLTVLVDYHGHDETSTRNGLNNPRGLLGAKLLFDESDKDRNSRATEASSGFTTWKIMGNAGGSANIDPVRGPMNEGGLYGERLGWHLPGFSAATDGKFSKSSPTDGIKDAGVQFYVTEFMLAVPTDLDVPLGIELAAPVGTIARVQLWINGYQYGKYVPHIGPQTRFPVPPGILNMHGNNTLALSLWAMTSAGARLDKVALVGYSDGGDGNNEDIMSAYETTFFANAEQWAASSASLQLPWTDRSEFA
;
A
#
# COMPACT_ATOMS: atom_id res chain seq x y z
N MET A 1 -10.82 -6.70 -18.47
CA MET A 1 -11.29 -7.75 -19.39
C MET A 1 -12.28 -7.21 -20.42
N PHE A 2 -13.41 -6.60 -20.00
CA PHE A 2 -14.42 -6.10 -20.94
C PHE A 2 -13.87 -5.19 -22.05
N ALA A 3 -13.13 -4.13 -21.66
CA ALA A 3 -12.55 -3.19 -22.63
C ALA A 3 -11.63 -3.88 -23.64
N THR A 4 -10.83 -4.86 -23.20
CA THR A 4 -9.87 -5.56 -24.07
C THR A 4 -10.53 -6.60 -24.97
N SER A 5 -11.80 -6.94 -24.78
CA SER A 5 -12.59 -7.78 -25.70
C SER A 5 -13.67 -6.99 -26.45
N SER A 6 -13.69 -5.66 -26.32
CA SER A 6 -14.71 -4.77 -26.91
C SER A 6 -14.07 -3.72 -27.83
N PRO A 7 -13.45 -4.11 -28.95
CA PRO A 7 -12.74 -3.18 -29.84
C PRO A 7 -13.65 -2.09 -30.41
N ASP A 8 -14.96 -2.34 -30.53
CA ASP A 8 -15.93 -1.34 -30.97
C ASP A 8 -15.96 -0.08 -30.08
N LEU A 9 -15.54 -0.17 -28.81
CA LEU A 9 -15.44 0.98 -27.91
C LEU A 9 -14.43 2.03 -28.40
N LEU A 10 -13.40 1.62 -29.15
CA LEU A 10 -12.30 2.49 -29.59
C LEU A 10 -12.75 3.59 -30.55
N LYS A 11 -13.85 3.37 -31.26
CA LYS A 11 -14.40 4.32 -32.23
C LYS A 11 -15.88 4.55 -31.94
N THR A 12 -16.21 5.14 -30.79
CA THR A 12 -17.59 5.48 -30.45
C THR A 12 -17.87 6.97 -30.53
N VAL A 13 -19.10 7.33 -30.90
CA VAL A 13 -19.66 8.67 -30.80
C VAL A 13 -20.80 8.66 -29.80
N MET A 14 -21.00 9.77 -29.09
CA MET A 14 -22.13 9.90 -28.15
C MET A 14 -23.41 10.18 -28.93
N LEU A 15 -24.35 9.23 -28.91
CA LEU A 15 -25.70 9.42 -29.50
C LEU A 15 -26.58 10.31 -28.63
N GLY A 16 -26.37 10.27 -27.32
CA GLY A 16 -27.09 11.09 -26.36
C GLY A 16 -26.86 10.63 -24.94
N ASN A 17 -27.23 11.49 -23.99
CA ASN A 17 -27.19 11.19 -22.58
C ASN A 17 -28.32 11.96 -21.86
N GLY A 18 -28.62 11.58 -20.62
CA GLY A 18 -29.56 12.31 -19.80
C GLY A 18 -30.33 11.45 -18.81
N THR A 19 -31.00 12.13 -17.88
CA THR A 19 -31.95 11.52 -16.95
C THR A 19 -33.18 11.02 -17.71
N GLY A 20 -33.53 9.75 -17.53
CA GLY A 20 -34.64 9.12 -18.26
C GLY A 20 -34.39 8.96 -19.77
N PHE A 21 -33.20 9.33 -20.28
CA PHE A 21 -32.84 9.07 -21.67
C PHE A 21 -32.68 7.56 -21.85
N ARG A 22 -33.47 6.93 -22.73
CA ARG A 22 -33.51 5.47 -22.93
C ARG A 22 -33.84 4.65 -21.66
N ALA A 23 -34.27 5.26 -20.57
CA ALA A 23 -34.67 4.58 -19.33
C ALA A 23 -36.05 5.06 -18.88
N SER A 24 -36.92 4.15 -18.42
CA SER A 24 -38.26 4.54 -17.95
C SER A 24 -38.25 5.30 -16.62
N SER A 25 -37.18 5.18 -15.83
CA SER A 25 -37.04 5.86 -14.54
C SER A 25 -36.22 7.14 -14.63
N HIS A 26 -36.74 8.22 -14.06
CA HIS A 26 -36.01 9.49 -13.88
C HIS A 26 -34.97 9.43 -12.74
N GLY A 27 -34.88 8.31 -12.01
CA GLY A 27 -33.79 8.07 -11.08
C GLY A 27 -32.51 7.54 -11.77
N VAL A 28 -32.58 7.23 -13.07
CA VAL A 28 -31.47 6.68 -13.85
C VAL A 28 -30.99 7.72 -14.87
N PHE A 29 -29.68 7.91 -14.91
CA PHE A 29 -28.97 8.65 -15.94
C PHE A 29 -28.32 7.66 -16.90
N THR A 30 -28.43 7.90 -18.20
CA THR A 30 -27.76 7.05 -19.20
C THR A 30 -26.82 7.84 -20.10
N TRP A 31 -25.80 7.16 -20.61
CA TRP A 31 -25.00 7.59 -21.76
C TRP A 31 -25.07 6.51 -22.83
N VAL A 32 -25.41 6.89 -24.05
CA VAL A 32 -25.45 5.98 -25.20
C VAL A 32 -24.32 6.33 -26.14
N LEU A 33 -23.35 5.43 -26.23
CA LEU A 33 -22.24 5.50 -27.16
C LEU A 33 -22.51 4.52 -28.31
N GLN A 34 -22.18 4.87 -29.55
CA GLN A 34 -22.31 3.97 -30.69
C GLN A 34 -21.07 4.04 -31.57
N ASN A 35 -20.63 2.87 -32.02
CA ASN A 35 -19.64 2.79 -33.07
C ASN A 35 -20.31 3.04 -34.43
N PRO A 36 -19.92 4.10 -35.18
CA PRO A 36 -20.59 4.46 -36.43
C PRO A 36 -20.31 3.48 -37.57
N ASP A 37 -19.27 2.64 -37.46
CA ASP A 37 -18.92 1.67 -38.51
C ASP A 37 -19.65 0.35 -38.31
N SER A 38 -19.66 -0.18 -37.08
CA SER A 38 -20.27 -1.47 -36.76
C SER A 38 -21.72 -1.38 -36.31
N GLY A 39 -22.17 -0.20 -35.87
CA GLY A 39 -23.49 0.03 -35.27
C GLY A 39 -23.59 -0.43 -33.82
N ALA A 40 -22.57 -1.12 -33.29
CA ALA A 40 -22.54 -1.59 -31.91
C ALA A 40 -22.69 -0.41 -30.94
N SER A 41 -23.58 -0.54 -29.96
CA SER A 41 -23.81 0.52 -28.97
C SER A 41 -23.56 0.06 -27.54
N PHE A 42 -23.16 1.01 -26.70
CA PHE A 42 -22.86 0.84 -25.29
C PHE A 42 -23.69 1.85 -24.50
N THR A 43 -24.66 1.35 -23.76
CA THR A 43 -25.54 2.15 -22.90
C THR A 43 -25.06 2.01 -21.46
N VAL A 44 -24.39 3.04 -20.95
CA VAL A 44 -23.93 3.11 -19.56
C VAL A 44 -25.08 3.63 -18.70
N LEU A 45 -25.44 2.93 -17.63
CA LEU A 45 -26.48 3.34 -16.69
C LEU A 45 -25.89 3.59 -15.31
N GLN A 46 -26.29 4.69 -14.68
CA GLN A 46 -26.04 4.96 -13.27
C GLN A 46 -27.27 5.60 -12.61
N GLN A 47 -27.28 5.68 -11.28
CA GLN A 47 -28.24 6.53 -10.59
C GLN A 47 -27.88 8.01 -10.74
N VAL A 48 -28.89 8.87 -10.88
CA VAL A 48 -28.70 10.34 -10.95
C VAL A 48 -27.97 10.86 -9.71
N ASN A 49 -28.31 10.34 -8.54
CA ASN A 49 -27.59 10.60 -7.30
C ASN A 49 -26.50 9.53 -7.10
N THR A 50 -25.29 9.76 -7.61
CA THR A 50 -24.20 8.76 -7.60
C THR A 50 -23.79 8.24 -6.21
N PRO A 51 -23.92 8.98 -5.09
CA PRO A 51 -23.70 8.44 -3.74
C PRO A 51 -24.80 7.50 -3.22
N SER A 52 -25.94 7.39 -3.90
CA SER A 52 -27.12 6.66 -3.44
C SER A 52 -26.84 5.18 -3.16
N MET A 53 -27.37 4.69 -2.03
CA MET A 53 -27.31 3.29 -1.61
C MET A 53 -28.62 2.52 -1.88
N SER A 54 -29.68 3.19 -2.35
CA SER A 54 -30.95 2.54 -2.65
C SER A 54 -30.85 1.70 -3.94
N ASN A 55 -31.74 0.72 -4.08
CA ASN A 55 -31.89 -0.03 -5.31
C ASN A 55 -32.95 0.64 -6.20
N ILE A 56 -32.75 0.60 -7.51
CA ILE A 56 -33.72 1.07 -8.51
C ILE A 56 -33.86 0.06 -9.64
N SER A 57 -35.09 -0.12 -10.11
CA SER A 57 -35.41 -0.93 -11.28
C SER A 57 -35.98 -0.03 -12.38
N THR A 58 -35.57 -0.27 -13.62
CA THR A 58 -36.02 0.49 -14.79
C THR A 58 -36.19 -0.43 -16.00
N SER A 59 -37.04 -0.04 -16.94
CA SER A 59 -36.96 -0.57 -18.31
C SER A 59 -35.98 0.25 -19.12
N VAL A 60 -35.22 -0.38 -20.00
CA VAL A 60 -34.22 0.27 -20.86
C VAL A 60 -34.59 0.06 -22.33
N THR A 61 -34.58 1.14 -23.10
CA THR A 61 -34.83 1.12 -24.54
C THR A 61 -33.50 0.94 -25.28
N LEU A 62 -33.34 -0.20 -25.95
CA LEU A 62 -32.13 -0.56 -26.70
C LEU A 62 -32.44 -0.56 -28.20
N THR A 63 -31.73 0.26 -28.97
CA THR A 63 -31.83 0.29 -30.43
C THR A 63 -30.83 -0.70 -31.02
N THR A 64 -31.31 -1.60 -31.88
CA THR A 64 -30.51 -2.67 -32.49
C THR A 64 -30.72 -2.70 -34.00
N SER A 65 -29.91 -3.51 -34.71
CA SER A 65 -30.11 -3.81 -36.14
C SER A 65 -31.46 -4.44 -36.48
N ALA A 66 -32.12 -5.13 -35.54
CA ALA A 66 -33.43 -5.75 -35.72
C ALA A 66 -34.63 -4.85 -35.31
N GLY A 67 -34.36 -3.62 -34.88
CA GLY A 67 -35.34 -2.67 -34.37
C GLY A 67 -35.12 -2.31 -32.90
N THR A 68 -36.10 -1.63 -32.29
CA THR A 68 -35.97 -1.10 -30.92
C THR A 68 -36.64 -2.02 -29.90
N PHE A 69 -35.86 -2.49 -28.92
CA PHE A 69 -36.33 -3.30 -27.79
C PHE A 69 -36.57 -2.45 -26.55
N THR A 70 -37.53 -2.86 -25.73
CA THR A 70 -37.68 -2.37 -24.35
C THR A 70 -37.46 -3.55 -23.42
N VAL A 71 -36.30 -3.56 -22.76
CA VAL A 71 -35.91 -4.61 -21.83
C VAL A 71 -36.31 -4.19 -20.42
N PRO A 72 -37.28 -4.86 -19.78
CA PRO A 72 -37.73 -4.53 -18.44
C PRO A 72 -36.77 -5.08 -17.37
N GLY A 73 -36.93 -4.59 -16.13
CA GLY A 73 -36.30 -5.21 -14.96
C GLY A 73 -34.79 -5.02 -14.87
N VAL A 74 -34.23 -3.99 -15.53
CA VAL A 74 -32.81 -3.65 -15.37
C VAL A 74 -32.63 -2.95 -14.03
N GLU A 75 -31.88 -3.59 -13.15
CA GLU A 75 -31.67 -3.11 -11.78
C GLU A 75 -30.29 -2.46 -11.60
N LEU A 76 -30.26 -1.37 -10.85
CA LEU A 76 -29.04 -0.80 -10.26
C LEU A 76 -29.18 -0.86 -8.75
N TYR A 77 -28.33 -1.65 -8.10
CA TYR A 77 -28.21 -1.62 -6.65
C TYR A 77 -27.42 -0.37 -6.21
N GLY A 78 -27.40 -0.11 -4.90
CA GLY A 78 -26.66 1.02 -4.32
C GLY A 78 -25.23 1.13 -4.90
N ARG A 79 -24.90 2.31 -5.43
CA ARG A 79 -23.62 2.62 -6.09
C ARG A 79 -23.21 1.66 -7.22
N GLN A 80 -24.17 1.06 -7.91
CA GLN A 80 -23.93 0.24 -9.11
C GLN A 80 -24.08 1.07 -10.39
N SER A 81 -23.20 0.79 -11.36
CA SER A 81 -23.34 1.17 -12.76
C SER A 81 -23.32 -0.09 -13.62
N LYS A 82 -23.94 -0.06 -14.80
CA LYS A 82 -23.97 -1.16 -15.78
C LYS A 82 -23.64 -0.69 -17.18
N ILE A 83 -23.10 -1.58 -18.02
CA ILE A 83 -22.90 -1.34 -19.45
C ILE A 83 -23.72 -2.35 -20.25
N LEU A 84 -24.78 -1.87 -20.86
CA LEU A 84 -25.66 -2.66 -21.72
C LEU A 84 -25.19 -2.51 -23.15
N VAL A 85 -25.24 -3.58 -23.93
CA VAL A 85 -24.72 -3.56 -25.30
C VAL A 85 -25.79 -3.90 -26.32
N THR A 86 -25.64 -3.38 -27.53
CA THR A 86 -26.40 -3.79 -28.72
C THR A 86 -25.47 -4.05 -29.88
N ASP A 87 -25.85 -4.99 -30.76
CA ASP A 87 -25.11 -5.39 -31.95
C ASP A 87 -23.62 -5.71 -31.67
N TYR A 88 -23.37 -6.33 -30.52
CA TYR A 88 -22.03 -6.57 -29.98
C TYR A 88 -21.43 -7.86 -30.55
N ALA A 89 -20.28 -7.76 -31.21
CA ALA A 89 -19.55 -8.92 -31.72
C ALA A 89 -18.89 -9.70 -30.58
N LEU A 90 -19.03 -11.04 -30.58
CA LEU A 90 -18.48 -11.92 -29.53
C LEU A 90 -17.02 -12.35 -29.82
N GLY A 91 -16.35 -11.70 -30.77
CA GLY A 91 -14.98 -11.97 -31.17
C GLY A 91 -14.63 -11.25 -32.48
N GLN A 92 -13.35 -11.27 -32.86
CA GLN A 92 -12.84 -10.53 -34.03
C GLN A 92 -13.33 -11.08 -35.39
N HIS A 93 -13.95 -12.26 -35.40
CA HIS A 93 -14.32 -12.98 -36.62
C HIS A 93 -15.82 -12.87 -37.01
N ASN A 94 -16.62 -12.04 -36.31
CA ASN A 94 -18.00 -11.66 -36.66
C ASN A 94 -19.02 -12.80 -36.92
N LYS A 95 -18.70 -14.07 -36.62
CA LYS A 95 -19.63 -15.20 -36.84
C LYS A 95 -20.79 -15.23 -35.85
N SER A 96 -20.54 -14.87 -34.59
CA SER A 96 -21.56 -14.83 -33.52
C SER A 96 -21.57 -13.45 -32.85
N ALA A 97 -22.76 -12.89 -32.64
CA ALA A 97 -22.95 -11.57 -32.05
C ALA A 97 -24.19 -11.54 -31.16
N LEU A 98 -24.16 -10.72 -30.13
CA LEU A 98 -25.35 -10.37 -29.36
C LEU A 98 -26.12 -9.30 -30.11
N LEU A 99 -27.42 -9.52 -30.31
CA LEU A 99 -28.33 -8.48 -30.75
C LEU A 99 -28.45 -7.42 -29.66
N TYR A 100 -28.60 -7.85 -28.40
CA TYR A 100 -28.46 -7.00 -27.22
C TYR A 100 -28.15 -7.83 -25.98
N SER A 101 -27.65 -7.16 -24.94
CA SER A 101 -27.55 -7.70 -23.57
C SER A 101 -27.86 -6.62 -22.55
N SER A 102 -28.74 -6.95 -21.61
CA SER A 102 -28.95 -6.18 -20.37
C SER A 102 -27.93 -6.52 -19.27
N VAL A 103 -27.09 -7.53 -19.53
CA VAL A 103 -26.14 -8.12 -18.59
C VAL A 103 -24.73 -7.60 -18.88
N ASP A 104 -23.97 -7.35 -17.81
CA ASP A 104 -22.57 -6.95 -17.93
C ASP A 104 -21.73 -8.10 -18.50
N ILE A 105 -20.93 -7.77 -19.51
CA ILE A 105 -20.00 -8.72 -20.16
C ILE A 105 -18.65 -8.60 -19.47
N ALA A 106 -18.10 -9.71 -18.96
CA ALA A 106 -16.73 -9.73 -18.47
C ALA A 106 -15.74 -9.85 -19.64
N THR A 107 -15.97 -10.81 -20.55
CA THR A 107 -15.19 -10.97 -21.78
C THR A 107 -15.87 -11.95 -22.75
N SER A 108 -15.39 -12.02 -24.00
CA SER A 108 -15.74 -13.06 -24.98
C SER A 108 -14.55 -13.37 -25.87
N GLU A 109 -14.47 -14.60 -26.39
CA GLU A 109 -13.36 -15.07 -27.22
C GLU A 109 -13.81 -16.14 -28.23
N TYR A 110 -13.16 -16.19 -29.40
CA TYR A 110 -13.40 -17.22 -30.42
C TYR A 110 -12.30 -18.27 -30.39
N PHE A 111 -12.66 -19.51 -30.05
CA PHE A 111 -11.75 -20.64 -29.91
C PHE A 111 -11.71 -21.51 -31.17
N GLY A 112 -11.71 -20.89 -32.36
CA GLY A 112 -11.56 -21.55 -33.65
C GLY A 112 -12.82 -22.24 -34.19
N HIS A 113 -13.62 -22.90 -33.35
CA HIS A 113 -14.93 -23.48 -33.70
C HIS A 113 -16.04 -22.96 -32.77
N GLU A 114 -15.74 -22.79 -31.49
CA GLU A 114 -16.69 -22.39 -30.46
C GLU A 114 -16.42 -20.94 -30.03
N THR A 115 -17.45 -20.22 -29.64
CA THR A 115 -17.33 -18.91 -29.00
C THR A 115 -17.68 -19.05 -27.53
N ALA A 116 -16.86 -18.51 -26.63
CA ALA A 116 -17.21 -18.41 -25.23
C ALA A 116 -17.50 -16.96 -24.84
N LEU A 117 -18.58 -16.76 -24.07
CA LEU A 117 -19.04 -15.48 -23.56
C LEU A 117 -19.18 -15.57 -22.04
N ILE A 118 -18.68 -14.58 -21.32
CA ILE A 118 -18.76 -14.49 -19.86
C ILE A 118 -19.66 -13.33 -19.49
N LEU A 119 -20.81 -13.65 -18.88
CA LEU A 119 -21.80 -12.72 -18.38
C LEU A 119 -21.79 -12.73 -16.85
N TYR A 120 -22.03 -11.57 -16.23
CA TYR A 120 -22.20 -11.51 -14.79
C TYR A 120 -23.23 -10.50 -14.32
N LEU A 121 -23.87 -10.81 -13.19
CA LEU A 121 -24.78 -9.94 -12.45
C LEU A 121 -24.58 -10.11 -10.94
N LYS A 122 -25.15 -9.22 -10.13
CA LYS A 122 -25.32 -9.52 -8.70
C LYS A 122 -26.41 -10.58 -8.53
N GLU A 123 -26.28 -11.42 -7.51
CA GLU A 123 -27.32 -12.40 -7.15
C GLU A 123 -28.68 -11.70 -6.98
N GLY A 124 -29.75 -12.34 -7.48
CA GLY A 124 -31.12 -11.80 -7.47
C GLY A 124 -31.47 -10.88 -8.63
N GLN A 125 -30.48 -10.31 -9.34
CA GLN A 125 -30.76 -9.47 -10.51
C GLN A 125 -31.25 -10.30 -11.69
N ILE A 126 -32.12 -9.70 -12.51
CA ILE A 126 -32.64 -10.31 -13.73
C ILE A 126 -31.75 -9.92 -14.91
N GLY A 127 -31.33 -10.93 -15.69
CA GLY A 127 -30.61 -10.76 -16.93
C GLY A 127 -31.45 -11.16 -18.14
N GLU A 128 -31.24 -10.46 -19.24
CA GLU A 128 -31.81 -10.78 -20.56
C GLU A 128 -30.80 -10.47 -21.67
N PHE A 129 -30.63 -11.40 -22.61
CA PHE A 129 -29.81 -11.21 -23.81
C PHE A 129 -30.40 -11.96 -25.02
N ALA A 130 -30.01 -11.56 -26.22
CA ALA A 130 -30.44 -12.20 -27.47
C ALA A 130 -29.27 -12.29 -28.45
N PHE A 131 -29.21 -13.38 -29.24
CA PHE A 131 -28.25 -13.53 -30.33
C PHE A 131 -28.78 -12.88 -31.61
N ARG A 132 -27.87 -12.34 -32.43
CA ARG A 132 -28.22 -11.69 -33.70
C ARG A 132 -28.31 -12.73 -34.81
N GLY A 133 -29.43 -12.75 -35.53
CA GLY A 133 -29.61 -13.56 -36.75
C GLY A 133 -30.00 -15.02 -36.51
N ASP A 134 -29.96 -15.49 -35.27
CA ASP A 134 -30.34 -16.84 -34.89
C ASP A 134 -31.80 -16.89 -34.39
N SER A 135 -32.53 -17.93 -34.77
CA SER A 135 -33.89 -18.20 -34.26
C SER A 135 -34.05 -19.69 -33.94
N ASN A 136 -34.94 -20.01 -33.01
CA ASN A 136 -35.19 -21.37 -32.53
C ASN A 136 -33.95 -22.08 -31.99
N LEU A 137 -33.03 -21.33 -31.38
CA LEU A 137 -31.89 -21.90 -30.69
C LEU A 137 -32.35 -22.77 -29.53
N THR A 138 -31.77 -23.96 -29.46
CA THR A 138 -31.89 -24.85 -28.31
C THR A 138 -30.65 -24.68 -27.43
N TYR A 139 -30.76 -25.05 -26.15
CA TYR A 139 -29.67 -24.89 -25.21
C TYR A 139 -29.71 -25.97 -24.12
N THR A 140 -28.53 -26.27 -23.58
CA THR A 140 -28.37 -27.13 -22.40
C THR A 140 -27.73 -26.31 -21.28
N VAL A 141 -28.34 -26.35 -20.09
CA VAL A 141 -27.82 -25.66 -18.91
C VAL A 141 -27.06 -26.65 -18.01
N PHE A 142 -25.87 -26.25 -17.59
CA PHE A 142 -25.04 -26.95 -16.63
C PHE A 142 -24.86 -26.07 -15.38
N GLY A 143 -25.33 -26.55 -14.24
CA GLY A 143 -25.38 -25.79 -12.99
C GLY A 143 -26.81 -25.61 -12.48
N SER A 144 -26.99 -24.75 -11.47
CA SER A 144 -28.27 -24.53 -10.79
C SER A 144 -29.14 -23.45 -11.43
N LEU A 145 -28.59 -22.65 -12.35
CA LEU A 145 -29.31 -21.56 -12.99
C LEU A 145 -30.49 -22.06 -13.84
N LYS A 146 -31.60 -21.33 -13.83
CA LYS A 146 -32.74 -21.57 -14.74
C LYS A 146 -32.79 -20.48 -15.80
N VAL A 147 -32.48 -20.85 -17.04
CA VAL A 147 -32.61 -19.97 -18.21
C VAL A 147 -33.92 -20.28 -18.93
N THR A 148 -34.64 -19.24 -19.30
CA THR A 148 -35.92 -19.33 -20.03
C THR A 148 -35.77 -18.64 -21.39
N ALA A 149 -36.08 -19.36 -22.47
CA ALA A 149 -36.28 -18.75 -23.78
C ALA A 149 -37.60 -18.00 -23.83
N ILE A 150 -37.56 -16.76 -24.32
CA ILE A 150 -38.71 -15.89 -24.50
C ILE A 150 -38.71 -15.32 -25.92
N THR A 151 -39.84 -14.76 -26.34
CA THR A 151 -39.99 -14.10 -27.63
C THR A 151 -40.21 -12.60 -27.43
N ARG A 152 -39.43 -11.79 -28.14
CA ARG A 152 -39.51 -10.32 -28.10
C ARG A 152 -39.87 -9.80 -29.49
N GLN A 153 -40.88 -8.94 -29.57
CA GLN A 153 -41.20 -8.20 -30.79
C GLN A 153 -40.54 -6.81 -30.73
N PRO A 154 -39.54 -6.51 -31.57
CA PRO A 154 -38.99 -5.17 -31.68
C PRO A 154 -40.00 -4.17 -32.24
N ARG A 155 -39.96 -2.92 -31.75
CA ARG A 155 -40.66 -1.81 -32.41
C ARG A 155 -39.95 -1.49 -33.73
N GLY A 156 -40.74 -1.31 -34.78
CA GLY A 156 -40.24 -1.00 -36.13
C GLY A 156 -39.89 -2.24 -36.97
N SER A 157 -40.20 -3.46 -36.50
CA SER A 157 -40.01 -4.69 -37.25
C SER A 157 -41.15 -5.69 -36.99
N SER A 158 -41.51 -6.47 -38.01
CA SER A 158 -42.52 -7.53 -37.93
C SER A 158 -41.93 -8.89 -37.50
N SER A 159 -40.60 -9.02 -37.44
CA SER A 159 -39.91 -10.27 -37.15
C SER A 159 -39.66 -10.44 -35.66
N LEU A 160 -40.27 -11.47 -35.07
CA LEU A 160 -40.03 -11.88 -33.68
C LEU A 160 -38.57 -12.32 -33.48
N GLN A 161 -37.96 -11.92 -32.37
CA GLN A 161 -36.62 -12.34 -31.97
C GLN A 161 -36.70 -13.25 -30.74
N GLN A 162 -35.85 -14.27 -30.69
CA GLN A 162 -35.69 -15.10 -29.50
C GLN A 162 -34.70 -14.43 -28.54
N ALA A 163 -35.06 -14.39 -27.26
CA ALA A 163 -34.19 -13.90 -26.19
C ALA A 163 -34.16 -14.90 -25.04
N PHE A 164 -33.20 -14.75 -24.15
CA PHE A 164 -33.00 -15.63 -23.00
C PHE A 164 -32.94 -14.79 -21.74
N THR A 165 -33.75 -15.16 -20.75
CA THR A 165 -33.83 -14.47 -19.46
C THR A 165 -33.63 -15.42 -18.28
N TYR A 166 -33.07 -14.90 -17.19
CA TYR A 166 -32.81 -15.61 -15.96
C TYR A 166 -32.75 -14.66 -14.77
N THR A 167 -32.89 -15.19 -13.57
CA THR A 167 -32.52 -14.52 -12.32
C THR A 167 -31.18 -15.07 -11.87
N GLN A 168 -30.20 -14.19 -11.61
CA GLN A 168 -28.85 -14.60 -11.24
C GLN A 168 -28.86 -15.36 -9.91
N SER A 169 -28.45 -16.63 -9.95
CA SER A 169 -28.15 -17.41 -8.75
C SER A 169 -26.68 -17.22 -8.35
N ALA A 170 -26.33 -17.51 -7.09
CA ALA A 170 -24.94 -17.62 -6.67
C ALA A 170 -24.16 -18.68 -7.48
N GLY A 171 -22.86 -18.48 -7.64
CA GLY A 171 -21.93 -19.38 -8.29
C GLY A 171 -21.82 -19.18 -9.81
N ALA A 172 -21.32 -20.23 -10.46
CA ALA A 172 -21.18 -20.32 -11.91
C ALA A 172 -22.21 -21.29 -12.51
N SER A 173 -22.76 -20.95 -13.67
CA SER A 173 -23.45 -21.88 -14.55
C SER A 173 -22.96 -21.70 -15.99
N ALA A 174 -22.95 -22.78 -16.75
CA ALA A 174 -22.58 -22.77 -18.16
C ALA A 174 -23.80 -23.15 -19.02
N VAL A 175 -24.00 -22.45 -20.13
CA VAL A 175 -25.11 -22.69 -21.05
C VAL A 175 -24.54 -22.88 -22.44
N LEU A 176 -24.70 -24.09 -22.98
CA LEU A 176 -24.27 -24.41 -24.34
C LEU A 176 -25.46 -24.26 -25.29
N PHE A 177 -25.37 -23.32 -26.23
CA PHE A 177 -26.37 -23.08 -27.25
C PHE A 177 -26.08 -23.86 -28.53
N SER A 178 -27.12 -24.13 -29.32
CA SER A 178 -27.02 -24.88 -30.58
C SER A 178 -26.30 -24.14 -31.72
N ASN A 179 -25.86 -22.91 -31.50
CA ASN A 179 -25.01 -22.12 -32.40
C ASN A 179 -23.54 -22.11 -31.96
N ASP A 180 -23.11 -23.11 -31.18
CA ASP A 180 -21.75 -23.28 -30.67
C ASP A 180 -21.23 -22.12 -29.80
N VAL A 181 -22.16 -21.38 -29.16
CA VAL A 181 -21.82 -20.39 -28.13
C VAL A 181 -21.96 -21.01 -26.74
N LEU A 182 -20.86 -21.03 -25.99
CA LEU A 182 -20.83 -21.36 -24.57
C LEU A 182 -20.91 -20.08 -23.73
N VAL A 183 -21.98 -19.92 -22.96
CA VAL A 183 -22.16 -18.76 -22.08
C VAL A 183 -21.92 -19.18 -20.64
N TYR A 184 -20.89 -18.63 -20.00
CA TYR A 184 -20.77 -18.67 -18.54
C TYR A 184 -21.58 -17.53 -17.95
N ILE A 185 -22.47 -17.85 -17.02
CA ILE A 185 -23.28 -16.91 -16.26
C ILE A 185 -22.83 -16.98 -14.80
N LEU A 186 -22.23 -15.90 -14.32
CA LEU A 186 -21.56 -15.83 -13.03
C LEU A 186 -22.26 -14.80 -12.13
N ASP A 187 -22.42 -15.11 -10.84
CA ASP A 187 -22.66 -14.03 -9.90
C ASP A 187 -21.39 -13.16 -9.77
N GLN A 188 -21.54 -11.91 -9.32
CA GLN A 188 -20.44 -10.96 -9.28
C GLN A 188 -19.25 -11.43 -8.43
N ALA A 189 -19.48 -12.11 -7.30
CA ALA A 189 -18.39 -12.60 -6.46
C ALA A 189 -17.61 -13.73 -7.16
N THR A 190 -18.31 -14.61 -7.87
CA THR A 190 -17.67 -15.64 -8.71
C THR A 190 -16.94 -15.03 -9.90
N ALA A 191 -17.50 -13.99 -10.54
CA ALA A 191 -16.86 -13.28 -11.64
C ALA A 191 -15.54 -12.60 -11.25
N TRP A 192 -15.35 -12.23 -9.98
CA TRP A 192 -14.07 -11.71 -9.47
C TRP A 192 -12.96 -12.77 -9.44
N ARG A 193 -13.31 -14.06 -9.49
CA ARG A 193 -12.36 -15.20 -9.58
C ARG A 193 -12.16 -15.69 -11.01
N PHE A 194 -12.65 -14.95 -12.01
CA PHE A 194 -12.50 -15.28 -13.41
C PHE A 194 -11.31 -14.52 -14.03
N TRP A 195 -10.50 -15.23 -14.80
CA TRP A 195 -9.29 -14.74 -15.45
C TRP A 195 -9.27 -15.13 -16.93
N ALA A 196 -8.71 -14.27 -17.76
CA ALA A 196 -8.55 -14.50 -19.19
C ALA A 196 -7.12 -14.19 -19.68
N PRO A 197 -6.07 -14.85 -19.15
CA PRO A 197 -4.71 -14.68 -19.64
C PRO A 197 -4.58 -15.08 -21.12
N ARG A 198 -3.58 -14.53 -21.79
CA ARG A 198 -3.18 -14.99 -23.12
C ARG A 198 -2.54 -16.37 -23.04
N ASP A 199 -2.70 -17.16 -24.09
CA ASP A 199 -2.06 -18.46 -24.24
C ASP A 199 -0.59 -18.28 -24.65
N GLY A 200 0.34 -18.47 -23.71
CA GLY A 200 1.78 -18.51 -23.98
C GLY A 200 2.45 -17.17 -24.33
N ASP A 201 1.68 -16.07 -24.40
CA ASP A 201 2.18 -14.74 -24.74
C ASP A 201 2.07 -13.78 -23.55
N ASN A 202 3.21 -13.20 -23.15
CA ASN A 202 3.31 -12.19 -22.10
C ASN A 202 3.51 -10.76 -22.66
N SER A 203 3.30 -10.55 -23.96
CA SER A 203 3.40 -9.23 -24.58
C SER A 203 2.26 -8.29 -24.17
N PHE A 204 2.50 -6.98 -24.31
CA PHE A 204 1.52 -5.93 -24.05
C PHE A 204 0.57 -5.67 -25.21
N ASP A 205 0.73 -6.35 -26.35
CA ASP A 205 -0.28 -6.27 -27.40
C ASP A 205 -1.60 -6.76 -26.82
N VAL A 206 -2.72 -6.24 -27.28
CA VAL A 206 -4.07 -6.64 -26.82
C VAL A 206 -4.88 -7.20 -27.99
N ALA A 207 -4.46 -6.93 -29.24
CA ALA A 207 -5.10 -7.42 -30.44
C ALA A 207 -4.69 -8.88 -30.74
N GLY A 208 -5.60 -9.62 -31.40
CA GLY A 208 -5.33 -10.91 -32.05
C GLY A 208 -4.88 -12.13 -31.22
N SER A 209 -4.74 -12.05 -29.89
CA SER A 209 -4.23 -13.17 -29.07
C SER A 209 -5.31 -14.18 -28.65
N SER A 210 -5.01 -15.47 -28.76
CA SER A 210 -5.78 -16.53 -28.10
C SER A 210 -5.71 -16.38 -26.58
N ARG A 211 -6.88 -16.38 -25.92
CA ARG A 211 -6.99 -16.35 -24.46
C ARG A 211 -7.34 -17.72 -23.92
N VAL A 212 -7.00 -17.96 -22.66
CA VAL A 212 -7.48 -19.09 -21.87
C VAL A 212 -8.41 -18.55 -20.82
N PHE A 213 -9.61 -19.11 -20.68
CA PHE A 213 -10.55 -18.71 -19.65
C PHE A 213 -10.35 -19.60 -18.42
N ILE A 214 -10.12 -19.02 -17.25
CA ILE A 214 -9.83 -19.74 -16.01
C ILE A 214 -10.68 -19.16 -14.88
N LEU A 215 -11.45 -20.01 -14.22
CA LEU A 215 -12.27 -19.68 -13.06
C LEU A 215 -11.76 -20.40 -11.82
N GLY A 216 -11.72 -19.72 -10.67
CA GLY A 216 -11.52 -20.34 -9.36
C GLY A 216 -10.37 -19.76 -8.54
N PRO A 217 -9.11 -19.75 -9.04
CA PRO A 217 -7.95 -19.27 -8.29
C PRO A 217 -8.08 -17.80 -7.84
N TYR A 218 -7.33 -17.43 -6.79
CA TYR A 218 -7.25 -16.03 -6.35
C TYR A 218 -6.64 -15.13 -7.42
N LEU A 219 -5.57 -15.58 -8.06
CA LEU A 219 -4.90 -14.87 -9.15
C LEU A 219 -4.42 -15.87 -10.20
N VAL A 220 -4.54 -15.50 -11.48
CA VAL A 220 -3.82 -16.17 -12.58
C VAL A 220 -2.85 -15.17 -13.20
N ARG A 221 -1.56 -15.49 -13.13
CA ARG A 221 -0.47 -14.65 -13.64
C ARG A 221 -0.22 -14.93 -15.12
N SER A 222 -0.19 -16.21 -15.50
CA SER A 222 -0.05 -16.63 -16.89
C SER A 222 -0.61 -18.03 -17.11
N ALA A 223 -0.94 -18.34 -18.37
CA ALA A 223 -1.33 -19.68 -18.78
C ALA A 223 -0.70 -20.00 -20.15
N ARG A 224 -0.45 -21.28 -20.41
CA ARG A 224 -0.09 -21.76 -21.74
C ARG A 224 -0.60 -23.17 -21.95
N ILE A 225 -1.01 -23.47 -23.17
CA ILE A 225 -1.49 -24.79 -23.55
C ILE A 225 -0.41 -25.51 -24.37
N ASP A 226 -0.07 -26.71 -23.94
CA ASP A 226 0.67 -27.67 -24.75
C ASP A 226 -0.28 -28.76 -25.23
N TRP A 227 -0.85 -28.56 -26.41
CA TRP A 227 -1.77 -29.51 -27.03
C TRP A 227 -1.08 -30.83 -27.41
N ALA A 228 0.23 -30.85 -27.67
CA ALA A 228 0.93 -32.08 -28.02
C ALA A 228 1.10 -32.99 -26.79
N ALA A 229 1.40 -32.39 -25.64
CA ALA A 229 1.50 -33.10 -24.36
C ALA A 229 0.13 -33.31 -23.67
N GLY A 230 -0.91 -32.57 -24.06
CA GLY A 230 -2.21 -32.60 -23.38
C GLY A 230 -2.16 -31.93 -22.00
N VAL A 231 -1.39 -30.84 -21.88
CA VAL A 231 -1.12 -30.14 -20.61
C VAL A 231 -1.53 -28.67 -20.70
N LEU A 232 -2.32 -28.21 -19.73
CA LEU A 232 -2.52 -26.78 -19.46
C LEU A 232 -1.59 -26.36 -18.33
N TYR A 233 -0.65 -25.47 -18.60
CA TYR A 233 0.20 -24.90 -17.57
C TYR A 233 -0.38 -23.58 -17.07
N VAL A 234 -0.46 -23.42 -15.76
CA VAL A 234 -0.99 -22.23 -15.10
C VAL A 234 -0.01 -21.80 -14.00
N LEU A 235 0.38 -20.54 -14.03
CA LEU A 235 1.08 -19.87 -12.94
C LEU A 235 0.11 -18.90 -12.27
N GLY A 236 -0.04 -19.00 -10.96
CA GLY A 236 -0.99 -18.19 -10.23
C GLY A 236 -0.87 -18.33 -8.72
N ASP A 237 -1.81 -17.74 -8.01
CA ASP A 237 -1.86 -17.75 -6.56
C ASP A 237 -3.23 -18.27 -6.09
N SER A 238 -3.21 -19.07 -5.02
CA SER A 238 -4.43 -19.66 -4.44
C SER A 238 -4.49 -19.40 -2.94
N ASP A 239 -5.52 -18.69 -2.50
CA ASP A 239 -5.78 -18.38 -1.09
C ASP A 239 -6.40 -19.56 -0.33
N SER A 240 -7.29 -20.30 -0.98
CA SER A 240 -8.05 -21.42 -0.39
C SER A 240 -8.11 -22.61 -1.35
N ALA A 241 -8.30 -23.83 -0.82
CA ALA A 241 -8.51 -25.00 -1.65
C ALA A 241 -9.75 -24.77 -2.54
N THR A 242 -9.59 -24.91 -3.86
CA THR A 242 -10.65 -24.60 -4.82
C THR A 242 -10.54 -25.47 -6.07
N THR A 243 -11.54 -25.38 -6.94
CA THR A 243 -11.49 -26.00 -8.27
C THR A 243 -11.08 -24.96 -9.28
N LEU A 244 -9.96 -25.20 -9.96
CA LEU A 244 -9.60 -24.49 -11.18
C LEU A 244 -10.42 -25.08 -12.32
N GLU A 245 -11.23 -24.26 -12.99
CA GLU A 245 -11.93 -24.63 -14.22
C GLU A 245 -11.41 -23.80 -15.39
N ALA A 246 -10.89 -24.46 -16.42
CA ALA A 246 -10.32 -23.83 -17.60
C ALA A 246 -11.09 -24.18 -18.87
N PHE A 247 -11.48 -23.16 -19.65
CA PHE A 247 -11.98 -23.32 -21.01
C PHE A 247 -10.92 -22.86 -22.00
N VAL A 248 -10.51 -23.78 -22.87
CA VAL A 248 -9.40 -23.65 -23.83
C VAL A 248 -9.83 -23.95 -25.27
N GLY A 249 -11.13 -24.20 -25.51
CA GLY A 249 -11.64 -24.66 -26.80
C GLY A 249 -11.33 -26.12 -27.12
N SER A 250 -11.57 -26.51 -28.38
CA SER A 250 -11.59 -27.92 -28.82
C SER A 250 -10.24 -28.47 -29.29
N GLY A 251 -9.19 -27.65 -29.44
CA GLY A 251 -7.81 -28.09 -29.69
C GLY A 251 -7.59 -29.01 -30.91
N GLY A 252 -8.47 -28.97 -31.90
CA GLY A 252 -8.46 -29.91 -33.03
C GLY A 252 -8.81 -31.35 -32.65
N GLY A 253 -9.64 -31.54 -31.62
CA GLY A 253 -10.05 -32.86 -31.10
C GLY A 253 -9.12 -33.43 -30.02
N LYS A 254 -8.09 -32.68 -29.60
CA LYS A 254 -7.17 -33.06 -28.53
C LYS A 254 -7.75 -32.74 -27.15
N ILE A 255 -7.37 -33.54 -26.15
CA ILE A 255 -7.89 -33.45 -24.78
C ILE A 255 -6.75 -33.06 -23.85
N ILE A 256 -7.04 -32.14 -22.91
CA ILE A 256 -6.15 -31.84 -21.79
C ILE A 256 -6.38 -32.87 -20.69
N ASN A 257 -5.36 -33.67 -20.38
CA ASN A 257 -5.42 -34.67 -19.32
C ASN A 257 -4.76 -34.18 -18.03
N THR A 258 -4.06 -33.05 -18.09
CA THR A 258 -3.25 -32.53 -16.99
C THR A 258 -3.34 -31.02 -16.91
N VAL A 259 -3.57 -30.51 -15.70
CA VAL A 259 -3.30 -29.12 -15.34
C VAL A 259 -1.99 -29.10 -14.55
N ASN A 260 -0.98 -28.39 -15.04
CA ASN A 260 0.21 -28.09 -14.26
C ASN A 260 0.01 -26.74 -13.56
N TRP A 261 -0.35 -26.79 -12.27
CA TRP A 261 -0.55 -25.61 -11.42
C TRP A 261 0.73 -25.34 -10.64
N ASN A 262 1.41 -24.22 -10.91
CA ASN A 262 2.62 -23.83 -10.19
C ASN A 262 3.69 -24.96 -10.16
N GLY A 263 3.91 -25.63 -11.30
CA GLY A 263 4.83 -26.76 -11.39
C GLY A 263 4.27 -28.10 -10.90
N LYS A 264 3.17 -28.12 -10.14
CA LYS A 264 2.51 -29.34 -9.66
C LYS A 264 1.59 -29.92 -10.73
N THR A 265 1.79 -31.18 -11.08
CA THR A 265 0.99 -31.93 -12.06
C THR A 265 -0.28 -32.46 -11.41
N LEU A 266 -1.44 -32.01 -11.89
CA LEU A 266 -2.76 -32.38 -11.38
C LEU A 266 -3.60 -33.03 -12.50
N PRO A 267 -4.35 -34.10 -12.21
CA PRO A 267 -5.24 -34.71 -13.20
C PRO A 267 -6.35 -33.73 -13.58
N ALA A 268 -6.58 -33.57 -14.88
CA ALA A 268 -7.66 -32.76 -15.41
C ALA A 268 -8.89 -33.63 -15.72
N THR A 269 -10.08 -33.17 -15.32
CA THR A 269 -11.36 -33.80 -15.66
C THR A 269 -12.12 -32.91 -16.64
N ARG A 270 -12.48 -33.45 -17.81
CA ARG A 270 -13.27 -32.72 -18.80
C ARG A 270 -14.75 -32.67 -18.41
N THR A 271 -15.37 -31.50 -18.47
CA THR A 271 -16.80 -31.31 -18.22
C THR A 271 -17.64 -31.66 -19.45
N PRO A 272 -18.96 -31.88 -19.30
CA PRO A 272 -19.85 -32.14 -20.43
C PRO A 272 -19.89 -31.02 -21.48
N TYR A 273 -19.55 -29.79 -21.09
CA TYR A 273 -19.50 -28.60 -21.95
C TYR A 273 -18.07 -28.20 -22.34
N GLY A 274 -17.10 -29.10 -22.14
CA GLY A 274 -15.77 -29.01 -22.77
C GLY A 274 -14.68 -28.26 -21.99
N SER A 275 -14.99 -27.70 -20.83
CA SER A 275 -13.97 -27.16 -19.91
C SER A 275 -13.21 -28.27 -19.18
N TYR A 276 -12.11 -27.93 -18.54
CA TYR A 276 -11.24 -28.84 -17.79
C TYR A 276 -11.12 -28.39 -16.34
N ARG A 277 -11.33 -29.32 -15.40
CA ARG A 277 -11.28 -29.06 -13.96
C ARG A 277 -10.09 -29.76 -13.30
N ALA A 278 -9.44 -29.07 -12.37
CA ALA A 278 -8.47 -29.64 -11.46
C ALA A 278 -8.65 -29.06 -10.05
N ALA A 279 -8.50 -29.89 -9.02
CA ALA A 279 -8.52 -29.43 -7.63
C ALA A 279 -7.14 -28.85 -7.29
N ILE A 280 -7.11 -27.59 -6.82
CA ILE A 280 -5.89 -26.92 -6.38
C ILE A 280 -5.97 -26.64 -4.87
N SER A 281 -4.83 -26.69 -4.19
CA SER A 281 -4.72 -26.31 -2.78
C SER A 281 -4.67 -24.78 -2.62
N GLY A 282 -4.72 -24.31 -1.36
CA GLY A 282 -4.59 -22.89 -1.04
C GLY A 282 -3.74 -22.66 0.20
N GLY A 283 -3.24 -21.43 0.36
CA GLY A 283 -2.30 -21.08 1.42
C GLY A 283 -2.92 -20.97 2.81
N ARG A 284 -4.19 -20.55 2.93
CA ARG A 284 -4.87 -20.31 4.22
C ARG A 284 -4.92 -21.55 5.11
N ASP A 285 -5.24 -22.70 4.54
CA ASP A 285 -5.31 -23.96 5.29
C ASP A 285 -3.95 -24.33 5.90
N ARG A 286 -2.85 -24.00 5.22
CA ARG A 286 -1.50 -24.28 5.70
C ARG A 286 -1.10 -23.40 6.88
N VAL A 287 -1.56 -22.16 6.91
CA VAL A 287 -1.41 -21.28 8.08
C VAL A 287 -2.25 -21.78 9.25
N SER A 288 -3.53 -22.05 9.01
CA SER A 288 -4.47 -22.46 10.07
C SER A 288 -4.10 -23.78 10.74
N ASN A 289 -3.45 -24.70 10.03
CA ASN A 289 -2.96 -25.97 10.55
C ASN A 289 -1.60 -25.88 11.27
N GLY A 290 -1.05 -24.67 11.47
CA GLY A 290 0.19 -24.45 12.21
C GLY A 290 1.47 -24.68 11.41
N ASN A 291 1.41 -24.84 10.08
CA ASN A 291 2.62 -24.97 9.25
C ASN A 291 3.37 -23.64 9.08
N VAL A 292 2.77 -22.52 9.50
CA VAL A 292 3.42 -21.21 9.59
C VAL A 292 3.19 -20.63 10.97
N THR A 293 4.26 -20.52 11.77
CA THR A 293 4.22 -19.92 13.11
C THR A 293 5.11 -18.68 13.15
N LEU A 294 4.57 -17.56 13.61
CA LEU A 294 5.35 -16.32 13.78
C LEU A 294 6.04 -16.32 15.16
N PRO A 295 7.35 -16.00 15.22
CA PRO A 295 8.07 -15.92 16.49
C PRO A 295 7.57 -14.77 17.38
N LYS A 296 7.63 -14.98 18.69
CA LYS A 296 7.50 -13.87 19.66
C LYS A 296 8.82 -13.11 19.74
N LEU A 297 8.74 -11.79 19.89
CA LEU A 297 9.90 -10.89 19.97
C LEU A 297 10.26 -10.63 21.44
N THR A 298 11.02 -11.54 22.08
CA THR A 298 11.27 -11.50 23.53
C THR A 298 12.70 -11.11 23.93
N GLU A 299 13.70 -11.37 23.09
CA GLU A 299 15.12 -11.19 23.43
C GLU A 299 15.64 -9.80 23.03
N TRP A 300 15.14 -8.77 23.73
CA TRP A 300 15.51 -7.38 23.48
C TRP A 300 16.73 -6.93 24.29
N HIS A 301 17.57 -6.15 23.63
CA HIS A 301 18.67 -5.42 24.23
C HIS A 301 18.51 -3.93 23.95
N ALA A 302 18.85 -3.08 24.91
CA ALA A 302 18.70 -1.64 24.79
C ALA A 302 19.94 -0.85 25.23
N ALA A 303 20.18 0.29 24.56
CA ALA A 303 21.24 1.26 24.88
C ALA A 303 20.73 2.70 24.73
N ASP A 304 21.33 3.64 25.46
CA ASP A 304 21.07 5.07 25.28
C ASP A 304 21.45 5.53 23.87
N SER A 305 20.57 6.29 23.25
CA SER A 305 20.75 6.85 21.91
C SER A 305 20.56 8.37 21.86
N LEU A 306 20.65 9.04 23.02
CA LEU A 306 20.84 10.49 23.10
C LEU A 306 21.85 10.88 24.21
N PRO A 307 23.09 10.33 24.21
CA PRO A 307 24.12 10.71 25.17
C PRO A 307 24.51 12.20 25.07
N GLU A 308 24.17 12.86 23.96
CA GLU A 308 24.39 14.28 23.70
C GLU A 308 23.57 15.22 24.58
N THR A 309 22.71 14.70 25.45
CA THR A 309 22.10 15.54 26.49
C THR A 309 23.12 15.91 27.58
N GLN A 310 24.14 15.07 27.81
CA GLN A 310 25.11 15.29 28.87
C GLN A 310 26.04 16.48 28.56
N SER A 311 26.41 17.20 29.62
CA SER A 311 27.25 18.41 29.50
C SER A 311 28.69 18.10 29.10
N ASP A 312 29.18 16.92 29.47
CA ASP A 312 30.54 16.42 29.21
C ASP A 312 30.65 15.60 27.91
N TYR A 313 29.55 15.45 27.16
CA TYR A 313 29.58 14.84 25.84
C TYR A 313 30.51 15.61 24.89
N ASP A 314 31.47 14.89 24.29
CA ASP A 314 32.41 15.45 23.34
C ASP A 314 31.78 15.60 21.95
N ASP A 315 31.46 16.85 21.58
CA ASP A 315 30.97 17.22 20.25
C ASP A 315 32.08 17.83 19.36
N SER A 316 33.36 17.64 19.70
CA SER A 316 34.51 18.21 18.96
C SER A 316 34.45 17.94 17.46
N ARG A 317 33.93 16.78 17.06
CA ARG A 317 33.80 16.33 15.66
C ARG A 317 32.55 16.87 14.93
N TRP A 318 31.67 17.59 15.61
CA TRP A 318 30.42 18.04 15.02
C TRP A 318 30.57 19.24 14.10
N THR A 319 29.70 19.33 13.09
CA THR A 319 29.65 20.46 12.17
C THR A 319 29.29 21.73 12.92
N VAL A 320 30.17 22.73 12.84
CA VAL A 320 29.94 24.04 13.45
C VAL A 320 28.96 24.85 12.59
N CYS A 321 27.89 25.33 13.20
CA CYS A 321 26.93 26.21 12.55
C CYS A 321 27.42 27.65 12.60
N ASN A 322 28.13 28.09 11.55
CA ASN A 322 28.72 29.43 11.45
C ASN A 322 28.26 30.22 10.21
N HIS A 323 27.31 29.70 9.43
CA HIS A 323 26.77 30.42 8.28
C HIS A 323 25.97 31.64 8.74
N THR A 324 26.26 32.81 8.17
CA THR A 324 25.54 34.06 8.47
C THR A 324 24.41 34.35 7.48
N THR A 325 24.37 33.62 6.35
CA THR A 325 23.34 33.70 5.31
C THR A 325 22.94 32.29 4.86
N THR A 326 21.81 32.20 4.15
CA THR A 326 21.29 30.95 3.57
C THR A 326 20.95 31.18 2.10
N HIS A 327 21.02 30.12 1.30
CA HIS A 327 20.51 30.13 -0.07
C HIS A 327 19.00 29.85 -0.15
N GLY A 328 18.39 29.46 0.98
CA GLY A 328 16.96 29.16 1.06
C GLY A 328 16.07 30.41 0.94
N PRO A 329 14.81 30.24 0.50
CA PRO A 329 13.86 31.34 0.34
C PRO A 329 13.27 31.85 1.66
N VAL A 330 13.55 31.16 2.77
CA VAL A 330 13.07 31.50 4.11
C VAL A 330 14.25 32.07 4.92
N PRO A 331 14.17 33.31 5.43
CA PRO A 331 15.23 33.84 6.27
C PRO A 331 15.28 33.13 7.64
N PRO A 332 16.46 33.00 8.27
CA PRO A 332 16.57 32.46 9.62
C PRO A 332 15.90 33.41 10.63
N VAL A 333 15.36 32.85 11.71
CA VAL A 333 14.77 33.63 12.81
C VAL A 333 15.86 34.30 13.66
N THR A 334 17.03 33.69 13.76
CA THR A 334 18.22 34.24 14.44
C THR A 334 19.50 33.82 13.72
N PRO A 335 20.57 34.63 13.70
CA PRO A 335 21.90 34.17 13.32
C PRO A 335 22.58 33.34 14.46
N PRO A 336 23.52 32.42 14.12
CA PRO A 336 23.84 31.93 12.77
C PRO A 336 22.67 31.11 12.19
N VAL A 337 22.70 30.84 10.88
CA VAL A 337 21.72 29.97 10.23
C VAL A 337 21.81 28.57 10.85
N LEU A 338 20.68 27.99 11.22
CA LEU A 338 20.60 26.65 11.82
C LEU A 338 19.88 25.61 10.94
N PHE A 339 19.59 25.95 9.68
CA PHE A 339 18.90 25.05 8.76
C PHE A 339 19.79 23.84 8.45
N ALA A 340 19.26 22.63 8.62
CA ALA A 340 20.06 21.42 8.51
C ALA A 340 20.67 21.21 7.10
N SER A 341 19.90 21.58 6.06
CA SER A 341 20.32 21.44 4.67
C SER A 341 21.50 22.35 4.29
N ASP A 342 21.67 23.49 4.96
CA ASP A 342 22.83 24.37 4.75
C ASP A 342 24.13 23.74 5.27
N TYR A 343 24.03 22.70 6.10
CA TYR A 343 25.17 21.95 6.65
C TYR A 343 25.25 20.51 6.09
N GLY A 344 24.56 20.23 4.99
CA GLY A 344 24.64 18.94 4.29
C GLY A 344 23.83 17.80 4.92
N PHE A 345 22.90 18.11 5.84
CA PHE A 345 22.05 17.11 6.49
C PHE A 345 20.58 17.25 6.07
N TYR A 346 20.13 16.39 5.16
CA TYR A 346 18.84 16.54 4.47
C TYR A 346 17.70 15.69 5.06
N VAL A 347 18.02 14.58 5.76
CA VAL A 347 17.02 13.55 6.13
C VAL A 347 17.17 13.05 7.57
N GLY A 348 16.07 12.54 8.13
CA GLY A 348 16.03 11.96 9.47
C GLY A 348 16.25 12.99 10.59
N ALA A 349 16.28 12.52 11.84
CA ALA A 349 16.39 13.39 13.00
C ALA A 349 17.69 14.22 13.01
N LYS A 350 17.69 15.37 13.68
CA LYS A 350 18.85 16.27 13.84
C LYS A 350 19.07 16.56 15.31
N VAL A 351 20.34 16.58 15.73
CA VAL A 351 20.71 17.02 17.07
C VAL A 351 21.52 18.30 16.97
N TYR A 352 21.12 19.31 17.73
CA TYR A 352 21.82 20.59 17.83
C TYR A 352 22.39 20.77 19.23
N ARG A 353 23.58 21.37 19.33
CA ARG A 353 24.20 21.77 20.61
C ARG A 353 24.61 23.24 20.56
N GLY A 354 23.93 24.07 21.33
CA GLY A 354 24.18 25.51 21.46
C GLY A 354 24.88 25.82 22.78
N ARG A 355 26.06 26.44 22.73
CA ARG A 355 26.81 26.86 23.93
C ARG A 355 26.50 28.31 24.29
N PHE A 356 26.45 28.60 25.58
CA PHE A 356 26.37 29.95 26.09
C PHE A 356 27.14 30.10 27.41
N LEU A 357 27.60 31.32 27.66
CA LEU A 357 28.54 31.58 28.74
C LEU A 357 27.94 31.33 30.12
N SER A 358 28.80 30.93 31.05
CA SER A 358 28.53 30.84 32.49
C SER A 358 28.69 32.17 33.23
N THR A 359 29.22 33.18 32.55
CA THR A 359 29.53 34.51 33.08
C THR A 359 28.73 35.58 32.36
N GLY A 360 28.32 36.63 33.08
CA GLY A 360 27.47 37.72 32.55
C GLY A 360 26.00 37.59 32.97
N PRO A 361 25.08 38.35 32.34
CA PRO A 361 23.65 38.31 32.65
C PRO A 361 23.09 36.90 32.56
N THR A 362 22.21 36.56 33.51
CA THR A 362 21.62 35.22 33.56
C THR A 362 20.39 35.17 32.67
N PRO A 363 20.34 34.28 31.65
CA PRO A 363 19.15 34.11 30.84
C PRO A 363 18.04 33.44 31.66
N SER A 364 16.81 33.95 31.54
CA SER A 364 15.62 33.42 32.22
C SER A 364 14.90 32.35 31.41
N ALA A 365 15.04 32.38 30.08
CA ALA A 365 14.41 31.45 29.16
C ALA A 365 15.15 31.35 27.83
N VAL A 366 14.74 30.41 26.98
CA VAL A 366 15.13 30.32 25.57
C VAL A 366 13.88 30.23 24.70
N ASN A 367 13.81 31.04 23.65
CA ASN A 367 12.80 30.92 22.60
C ASN A 367 13.37 30.12 21.44
N ILE A 368 12.75 29.00 21.09
CA ILE A 368 13.20 28.11 20.02
C ILE A 368 12.10 28.02 18.97
N THR A 369 12.47 28.13 17.69
CA THR A 369 11.60 27.83 16.56
C THR A 369 12.23 26.72 15.73
N ALA A 370 11.47 25.65 15.50
CA ALA A 370 11.90 24.49 14.74
C ALA A 370 10.93 24.19 13.59
N SER A 371 11.43 23.52 12.55
CA SER A 371 10.67 23.04 11.39
C SER A 371 11.12 21.63 11.05
N GLY A 372 10.19 20.70 10.90
CA GLY A 372 10.50 19.31 10.56
C GLY A 372 9.58 18.70 9.51
N GLY A 373 8.62 19.47 8.97
CA GLY A 373 7.50 18.93 8.18
C GLY A 373 6.28 18.67 9.06
N GLN A 374 5.12 18.47 8.44
CA GLN A 374 3.85 18.29 9.17
C GLN A 374 3.92 17.16 10.20
N GLY A 375 3.48 17.40 11.43
CA GLY A 375 3.47 16.40 12.49
C GLY A 375 4.83 16.13 13.17
N PHE A 376 5.89 16.87 12.80
CA PHE A 376 7.18 16.79 13.49
C PHE A 376 7.09 17.26 14.95
N GLY A 377 8.11 16.90 15.74
CA GLY A 377 8.25 17.33 17.12
C GLY A 377 9.71 17.55 17.47
N TRP A 378 9.95 18.18 18.61
CA TRP A 378 11.29 18.47 19.10
C TRP A 378 11.30 18.59 20.63
N THR A 379 12.46 18.31 21.21
CA THR A 379 12.68 18.35 22.67
C THR A 379 14.05 18.98 22.95
N ALA A 380 14.13 19.78 24.00
CA ALA A 380 15.34 20.48 24.42
C ALA A 380 15.74 20.11 25.85
N TRP A 381 17.05 20.07 26.08
CA TRP A 381 17.69 19.86 27.37
C TRP A 381 18.77 20.92 27.59
N VAL A 382 18.98 21.36 28.83
CA VAL A 382 20.15 22.16 29.21
C VAL A 382 20.98 21.39 30.22
N ASN A 383 22.26 21.17 29.92
CA ASN A 383 23.20 20.42 30.77
C ASN A 383 22.63 19.08 31.29
N GLY A 384 21.91 18.33 30.45
CA GLY A 384 21.27 17.06 30.80
C GLY A 384 19.87 17.18 31.39
N HIS A 385 19.40 18.37 31.78
CA HIS A 385 18.07 18.57 32.34
C HIS A 385 17.04 18.88 31.25
N LEU A 386 15.91 18.17 31.25
CA LEU A 386 14.80 18.40 30.32
C LEU A 386 14.21 19.80 30.48
N LEU A 387 14.07 20.54 29.37
CA LEU A 387 13.34 21.81 29.32
C LEU A 387 11.92 21.64 28.77
N GLY A 388 11.70 20.61 27.94
CA GLY A 388 10.47 20.41 27.18
C GLY A 388 10.65 20.76 25.70
N GLY A 389 9.57 21.08 25.01
CA GLY A 389 9.58 21.36 23.57
C GLY A 389 8.17 21.23 22.99
N SER A 390 8.08 20.86 21.72
CA SER A 390 6.80 20.60 21.07
C SER A 390 6.65 19.11 20.76
N PRO A 391 5.63 18.42 21.31
CA PRO A 391 5.36 17.03 20.97
C PRO A 391 4.86 16.87 19.52
N GLY A 392 4.46 17.95 18.85
CA GLY A 392 3.96 17.96 17.47
C GLY A 392 2.44 17.84 17.36
N VAL A 393 1.90 18.43 16.30
CA VAL A 393 0.47 18.41 15.94
C VAL A 393 0.37 18.14 14.43
N ALA A 394 -0.56 17.29 14.01
CA ALA A 394 -0.66 16.78 12.64
C ALA A 394 -0.54 17.87 11.55
N GLY A 395 -1.20 19.02 11.70
CA GLY A 395 -1.23 20.09 10.69
C GLY A 395 -0.08 21.11 10.75
N GLN A 396 0.88 20.96 11.67
CA GLN A 396 1.93 21.96 11.89
C GLN A 396 3.28 21.48 11.39
N ALA A 397 3.87 22.21 10.44
CA ALA A 397 5.21 21.94 9.91
C ALA A 397 6.33 22.71 10.65
N THR A 398 5.96 23.78 11.34
CA THR A 398 6.85 24.67 12.12
C THR A 398 6.18 24.96 13.47
N THR A 399 6.95 24.88 14.55
CA THR A 399 6.47 25.22 15.90
C THR A 399 7.52 26.01 16.68
N SER A 400 7.05 26.85 17.61
CA SER A 400 7.90 27.65 18.49
C SER A 400 7.50 27.46 19.94
N ALA A 401 8.47 27.53 20.86
CA ALA A 401 8.19 27.54 22.29
C ALA A 401 9.23 28.36 23.05
N VAL A 402 8.76 29.04 24.12
CA VAL A 402 9.62 29.68 25.12
C VAL A 402 9.76 28.74 26.30
N LEU A 403 10.99 28.28 26.57
CA LEU A 403 11.31 27.31 27.60
C LEU A 403 12.09 28.01 28.71
N ARG A 404 11.60 27.92 29.95
CA ARG A 404 12.23 28.54 31.12
C ARG A 404 13.51 27.79 31.48
N LEU A 405 14.58 28.54 31.78
CA LEU A 405 15.86 27.96 32.20
C LEU A 405 15.88 27.84 33.74
N PRO A 406 16.08 26.64 34.31
CA PRO A 406 16.20 26.46 35.74
C PRO A 406 17.54 27.00 36.25
N THR A 407 17.50 27.94 37.20
CA THR A 407 18.69 28.63 37.74
C THR A 407 19.65 27.71 38.49
N ASP A 408 19.15 26.59 39.01
CA ASP A 408 19.91 25.56 39.71
C ASP A 408 20.67 24.60 38.77
N VAL A 409 20.21 24.49 37.51
CA VAL A 409 20.82 23.63 36.48
C VAL A 409 21.86 24.38 35.65
N ILE A 410 21.63 25.67 35.38
CA ILE A 410 22.61 26.48 34.64
C ILE A 410 23.83 26.77 35.51
N ASN A 411 25.01 26.57 34.92
CA ASN A 411 26.30 26.80 35.54
C ASN A 411 26.61 28.31 35.59
N ILE A 412 25.90 29.06 36.42
CA ILE A 412 26.22 30.47 36.66
C ILE A 412 27.47 30.51 37.54
N GLU A 413 28.52 31.21 37.11
CA GLU A 413 29.78 31.43 37.86
C GLU A 413 30.61 30.17 38.17
N LYS A 414 30.28 29.01 37.59
CA LYS A 414 31.00 27.74 37.80
C LYS A 414 32.15 27.49 36.79
N GLY A 415 32.49 28.46 35.95
CA GLY A 415 33.60 28.37 34.98
C GLY A 415 33.44 27.31 33.88
N ARG A 416 32.25 26.71 33.73
CA ARG A 416 31.90 25.74 32.69
C ARG A 416 30.74 26.27 31.88
N ASP A 417 30.90 26.37 30.56
CA ASP A 417 29.84 26.80 29.66
C ASP A 417 28.59 25.92 29.78
N ASN A 418 27.44 26.53 29.51
CA ASN A 418 26.17 25.82 29.44
C ASN A 418 25.95 25.30 28.03
N VAL A 419 25.33 24.12 27.92
CA VAL A 419 24.99 23.51 26.64
C VAL A 419 23.49 23.25 26.57
N LEU A 420 22.85 23.83 25.55
CA LEU A 420 21.49 23.52 25.14
C LEU A 420 21.54 22.46 24.04
N THR A 421 21.00 21.27 24.30
CA THR A 421 20.83 20.20 23.31
C THR A 421 19.39 20.22 22.81
N VAL A 422 19.19 20.21 21.49
CA VAL A 422 17.85 20.15 20.87
C VAL A 422 17.80 19.01 19.86
N LEU A 423 16.91 18.05 20.10
CA LEU A 423 16.59 16.98 19.15
C LEU A 423 15.36 17.41 18.33
N VAL A 424 15.49 17.41 17.00
CA VAL A 424 14.43 17.81 16.06
C VAL A 424 14.11 16.64 15.14
N ASP A 425 12.84 16.24 15.12
CA ASP A 425 12.34 15.19 14.23
C ASP A 425 12.23 15.68 12.77
N TYR A 426 12.22 14.73 11.83
CA TYR A 426 12.09 14.98 10.40
C TYR A 426 10.98 14.12 9.77
N HIS A 427 10.02 14.77 9.13
CA HIS A 427 8.83 14.18 8.51
C HIS A 427 8.82 14.39 6.99
N GLY A 428 10.00 14.53 6.37
CA GLY A 428 10.13 14.75 4.93
C GLY A 428 10.19 16.23 4.54
N HIS A 429 10.60 16.50 3.30
CA HIS A 429 10.44 17.81 2.66
C HIS A 429 9.05 17.95 2.02
N ASP A 430 8.59 19.19 1.88
CA ASP A 430 7.27 19.47 1.30
C ASP A 430 7.30 19.24 -0.23
N GLU A 431 6.17 18.81 -0.78
CA GLU A 431 5.99 18.75 -2.24
C GLU A 431 6.08 20.15 -2.87
N THR A 432 6.36 20.22 -4.17
CA THR A 432 6.48 21.50 -4.91
C THR A 432 5.15 22.25 -5.07
N SER A 433 4.03 21.63 -4.71
CA SER A 433 2.70 22.25 -4.59
C SER A 433 2.56 23.14 -3.36
N THR A 434 3.43 22.99 -2.36
CA THR A 434 3.48 23.84 -1.17
C THR A 434 4.32 25.08 -1.44
N ARG A 435 3.97 26.24 -0.85
CA ARG A 435 4.79 27.45 -0.96
C ARG A 435 6.24 27.16 -0.57
N ASN A 436 7.18 27.51 -1.45
CA ASN A 436 8.62 27.18 -1.40
C ASN A 436 8.97 25.68 -1.49
N GLY A 437 8.01 24.77 -1.32
CA GLY A 437 8.13 23.32 -1.50
C GLY A 437 9.36 22.71 -0.85
N LEU A 438 10.16 21.99 -1.64
CA LEU A 438 11.41 21.34 -1.22
C LEU A 438 12.41 22.30 -0.55
N ASN A 439 12.33 23.61 -0.84
CA ASN A 439 13.22 24.61 -0.28
C ASN A 439 12.80 25.11 1.12
N ASN A 440 11.68 24.62 1.66
CA ASN A 440 11.34 24.90 3.05
C ASN A 440 12.39 24.26 3.98
N PRO A 441 13.03 25.04 4.86
CA PRO A 441 14.11 24.56 5.71
C PRO A 441 13.60 23.53 6.74
N ARG A 442 14.52 22.66 7.16
CA ARG A 442 14.33 21.66 8.21
C ARG A 442 15.37 21.86 9.32
N GLY A 443 15.05 21.42 10.53
CA GLY A 443 15.86 21.62 11.72
C GLY A 443 15.42 22.86 12.52
N LEU A 444 16.38 23.58 13.11
CA LEU A 444 16.09 24.83 13.82
C LEU A 444 16.00 26.00 12.83
N LEU A 445 14.93 26.79 12.95
CA LEU A 445 14.82 28.07 12.25
C LEU A 445 15.53 29.19 13.03
N GLY A 446 15.64 29.03 14.35
CA GLY A 446 16.39 29.92 15.22
C GLY A 446 16.16 29.60 16.70
N ALA A 447 17.05 30.10 17.53
CA ALA A 447 16.98 29.98 18.98
C ALA A 447 17.56 31.26 19.61
N LYS A 448 16.88 31.81 20.62
CA LYS A 448 17.28 33.07 21.27
C LYS A 448 17.18 32.97 22.79
N LEU A 449 18.26 33.27 23.51
CA LEU A 449 18.22 33.45 24.96
C LEU A 449 17.45 34.72 25.33
N LEU A 450 16.61 34.62 26.35
CA LEU A 450 15.84 35.73 26.90
C LEU A 450 16.40 36.08 28.28
N PHE A 451 16.51 37.37 28.56
CA PHE A 451 17.05 37.92 29.80
C PHE A 451 15.98 38.76 30.48
N ASP A 452 15.97 38.81 31.82
CA ASP A 452 15.05 39.65 32.57
C ASP A 452 15.30 41.14 32.25
N GLU A 453 14.22 41.92 32.08
CA GLU A 453 14.31 43.35 31.81
C GLU A 453 14.99 44.14 32.94
N SER A 454 14.88 43.66 34.19
CA SER A 454 15.42 44.28 35.40
C SER A 454 16.95 44.20 35.54
N ASP A 455 17.63 43.44 34.70
CA ASP A 455 19.08 43.25 34.76
C ASP A 455 19.83 44.49 34.23
N LYS A 456 20.57 45.20 35.09
CA LYS A 456 21.07 46.56 34.80
C LYS A 456 22.16 46.64 33.73
N ASP A 457 22.73 45.52 33.31
CA ASP A 457 23.77 45.47 32.29
C ASP A 457 23.18 45.20 30.90
N ARG A 458 23.02 46.26 30.10
CA ARG A 458 22.42 46.19 28.75
C ARG A 458 23.39 45.70 27.68
N ASN A 459 24.69 45.64 27.96
CA ASN A 459 25.73 45.49 26.94
C ASN A 459 26.01 44.03 26.53
N SER A 460 25.41 43.04 27.21
CA SER A 460 25.65 41.60 27.01
C SER A 460 24.39 40.78 26.72
N ARG A 461 23.26 41.43 26.42
CA ARG A 461 21.97 40.79 26.12
C ARG A 461 21.91 40.26 24.68
N ALA A 462 21.07 39.25 24.44
CA ALA A 462 20.67 38.84 23.09
C ALA A 462 19.92 39.98 22.39
N THR A 463 20.54 40.59 21.38
CA THR A 463 19.94 41.64 20.54
C THR A 463 19.16 41.03 19.37
N GLU A 464 18.60 41.84 18.47
CA GLU A 464 18.15 41.32 17.17
C GLU A 464 19.32 40.73 16.34
N ALA A 465 20.55 41.16 16.61
CA ALA A 465 21.76 40.73 15.91
C ALA A 465 22.53 39.58 16.60
N SER A 466 22.22 39.25 17.87
CA SER A 466 22.89 38.18 18.62
C SER A 466 21.88 37.33 19.38
N SER A 467 21.91 36.01 19.19
CA SER A 467 21.02 35.05 19.84
C SER A 467 21.36 34.78 21.31
N GLY A 468 22.50 35.26 21.81
CA GLY A 468 23.03 34.97 23.14
C GLY A 468 23.84 33.68 23.25
N PHE A 469 23.93 32.90 22.16
CA PHE A 469 24.79 31.72 22.08
C PHE A 469 26.17 32.06 21.51
N THR A 470 27.22 31.42 22.01
CA THR A 470 28.60 31.61 21.53
C THR A 470 28.89 30.74 20.31
N THR A 471 28.39 29.51 20.31
CA THR A 471 28.57 28.55 19.22
C THR A 471 27.37 27.64 19.11
N TRP A 472 27.05 27.24 17.88
CA TRP A 472 26.12 26.16 17.58
C TRP A 472 26.85 25.07 16.84
N LYS A 473 26.51 23.82 17.12
CA LYS A 473 26.89 22.65 16.33
C LYS A 473 25.67 21.81 16.00
N ILE A 474 25.75 21.09 14.89
CA ILE A 474 24.70 20.18 14.41
C ILE A 474 25.31 18.82 14.06
N MET A 475 24.53 17.78 14.31
CA MET A 475 24.75 16.46 13.76
C MET A 475 23.47 15.92 13.11
N GLY A 476 23.63 15.36 11.90
CA GLY A 476 22.62 14.58 11.20
C GLY A 476 23.08 13.14 11.01
N ASN A 477 22.71 12.52 9.89
CA ASN A 477 23.09 11.16 9.57
C ASN A 477 24.61 10.98 9.44
N ALA A 478 25.08 9.74 9.62
CA ALA A 478 26.51 9.44 9.52
C ALA A 478 27.00 9.71 8.08
N GLY A 479 28.18 10.33 7.98
CA GLY A 479 28.76 10.76 6.70
C GLY A 479 28.04 11.93 6.00
N GLY A 480 26.93 12.47 6.54
CA GLY A 480 26.20 13.58 5.93
C GLY A 480 25.82 13.29 4.48
N SER A 481 26.34 14.08 3.53
CA SER A 481 26.07 13.92 2.09
C SER A 481 26.86 12.79 1.41
N ALA A 482 27.77 12.11 2.11
CA ALA A 482 28.65 11.09 1.52
C ALA A 482 27.95 9.76 1.16
N ASN A 483 26.69 9.56 1.57
CA ASN A 483 25.90 8.34 1.32
C ASN A 483 26.66 7.04 1.61
N ILE A 484 27.09 6.88 2.87
CA ILE A 484 27.94 5.76 3.31
C ILE A 484 27.24 4.39 3.32
N ASP A 485 25.91 4.35 3.13
CA ASP A 485 25.13 3.14 2.88
C ASP A 485 24.39 3.25 1.53
N PRO A 486 25.10 3.04 0.40
CA PRO A 486 24.50 3.19 -0.92
C PRO A 486 23.44 2.12 -1.25
N VAL A 487 23.39 1.02 -0.50
CA VAL A 487 22.41 -0.06 -0.68
C VAL A 487 21.05 0.35 -0.15
N ARG A 488 21.00 1.01 1.02
CA ARG A 488 19.75 1.52 1.60
C ARG A 488 19.43 2.94 1.15
N GLY A 489 20.44 3.65 0.64
CA GLY A 489 20.32 4.97 0.05
C GLY A 489 20.33 6.10 1.09
N PRO A 490 20.41 7.35 0.62
CA PRO A 490 20.73 8.51 1.44
C PRO A 490 19.60 8.95 2.39
N MET A 491 18.42 8.32 2.32
CA MET A 491 17.23 8.69 3.11
C MET A 491 16.95 7.74 4.27
N ASN A 492 17.70 6.65 4.40
CA ASN A 492 17.39 5.56 5.31
C ASN A 492 17.66 5.89 6.78
N GLU A 493 18.66 6.73 7.05
CA GLU A 493 19.15 7.04 8.38
C GLU A 493 19.08 8.54 8.69
N GLY A 494 18.80 8.84 9.95
CA GLY A 494 18.88 10.15 10.58
C GLY A 494 20.05 10.25 11.54
N GLY A 495 20.01 11.28 12.38
CA GLY A 495 21.11 11.65 13.26
C GLY A 495 21.02 11.16 14.69
N LEU A 496 20.19 10.18 15.05
CA LEU A 496 20.25 9.61 16.41
C LEU A 496 21.56 8.83 16.61
N TYR A 497 22.08 8.79 17.84
CA TYR A 497 23.37 8.15 18.15
C TYR A 497 23.44 6.69 17.67
N GLY A 498 22.39 5.89 17.90
CA GLY A 498 22.31 4.50 17.41
C GLY A 498 22.20 4.38 15.89
N GLU A 499 21.62 5.37 15.20
CA GLU A 499 21.64 5.44 13.74
C GLU A 499 23.06 5.69 13.24
N ARG A 500 23.76 6.67 13.82
CA ARG A 500 25.14 7.03 13.42
C ARG A 500 26.13 5.89 13.65
N LEU A 501 25.95 5.09 14.69
CA LEU A 501 26.73 3.89 14.97
C LEU A 501 26.34 2.65 14.16
N GLY A 502 25.24 2.71 13.41
CA GLY A 502 24.77 1.59 12.61
C GLY A 502 24.11 0.47 13.41
N TRP A 503 23.65 0.70 14.65
CA TRP A 503 23.04 -0.37 15.48
C TRP A 503 21.79 -1.02 14.88
N HIS A 504 21.18 -0.39 13.87
CA HIS A 504 20.05 -0.93 13.12
C HIS A 504 20.44 -1.95 12.05
N LEU A 505 21.74 -2.05 11.71
CA LEU A 505 22.22 -2.87 10.59
C LEU A 505 22.27 -4.36 10.97
N PRO A 506 22.02 -5.28 10.00
CA PRO A 506 22.18 -6.71 10.21
C PRO A 506 23.60 -7.07 10.67
N GLY A 507 23.71 -8.03 11.59
CA GLY A 507 25.00 -8.51 12.10
C GLY A 507 25.60 -7.68 13.25
N PHE A 508 24.99 -6.56 13.64
CA PHE A 508 25.30 -5.91 14.91
C PHE A 508 24.83 -6.77 16.10
N SER A 509 25.74 -7.19 16.98
CA SER A 509 25.40 -8.05 18.11
C SER A 509 25.16 -7.26 19.40
N ALA A 510 23.95 -6.74 19.57
CA ALA A 510 23.54 -5.99 20.76
C ALA A 510 23.69 -6.81 22.07
N ALA A 511 23.63 -8.14 22.01
CA ALA A 511 23.78 -9.01 23.18
C ALA A 511 25.21 -9.03 23.76
N THR A 512 26.21 -8.69 22.95
CA THR A 512 27.63 -8.73 23.33
C THR A 512 28.27 -7.35 23.44
N ASP A 513 27.55 -6.29 23.03
CA ASP A 513 28.03 -4.91 23.12
C ASP A 513 27.91 -4.38 24.56
N GLY A 514 29.01 -3.84 25.09
CA GLY A 514 29.07 -3.35 26.47
C GLY A 514 28.19 -2.14 26.78
N LYS A 515 27.64 -1.44 25.78
CA LYS A 515 26.70 -0.33 25.95
C LYS A 515 25.25 -0.81 26.10
N PHE A 516 24.97 -2.07 25.74
CA PHE A 516 23.64 -2.62 25.74
C PHE A 516 23.36 -3.42 27.03
N SER A 517 22.10 -3.36 27.46
CA SER A 517 21.58 -4.13 28.58
C SER A 517 20.29 -4.83 28.17
N LYS A 518 19.93 -5.94 28.83
CA LYS A 518 18.67 -6.64 28.54
C LYS A 518 17.49 -5.78 29.01
N SER A 519 16.69 -5.26 28.07
CA SER A 519 15.55 -4.38 28.33
C SER A 519 14.63 -4.35 27.10
N SER A 520 13.32 -4.39 27.30
CA SER A 520 12.32 -4.41 26.24
C SER A 520 11.75 -3.01 25.96
N PRO A 521 11.32 -2.72 24.72
CA PRO A 521 10.49 -1.54 24.43
C PRO A 521 9.22 -1.44 25.29
N THR A 522 8.78 -2.57 25.86
CA THR A 522 7.65 -2.63 26.80
C THR A 522 8.02 -2.25 28.23
N ASP A 523 9.30 -2.32 28.61
CA ASP A 523 9.80 -1.70 29.84
C ASP A 523 9.93 -0.18 29.65
N GLY A 524 10.43 0.23 28.49
CA GLY A 524 10.53 1.62 28.07
C GLY A 524 11.59 2.42 28.84
N ILE A 525 11.45 3.75 28.78
CA ILE A 525 12.28 4.72 29.52
C ILE A 525 11.42 5.51 30.49
N LYS A 526 12.00 5.87 31.65
CA LYS A 526 11.30 6.51 32.77
C LYS A 526 11.28 8.04 32.73
N ASP A 527 12.12 8.64 31.90
CA ASP A 527 12.25 10.09 31.73
C ASP A 527 12.45 10.41 30.24
N ALA A 528 12.47 11.69 29.87
CA ALA A 528 12.70 12.12 28.51
C ALA A 528 14.11 11.77 28.02
N GLY A 529 14.18 11.20 26.82
CA GLY A 529 15.43 10.74 26.21
C GLY A 529 15.13 9.86 25.01
N VAL A 530 16.17 9.22 24.48
CA VAL A 530 16.03 8.25 23.39
C VAL A 530 16.72 6.96 23.77
N GLN A 531 16.01 5.85 23.73
CA GLN A 531 16.60 4.52 23.89
C GLN A 531 16.46 3.73 22.58
N PHE A 532 17.53 3.05 22.20
CA PHE A 532 17.58 2.17 21.05
C PHE A 532 17.44 0.73 21.50
N TYR A 533 16.56 -0.03 20.88
CA TYR A 533 16.27 -1.42 21.18
C TYR A 533 16.57 -2.28 19.95
N VAL A 534 17.19 -3.43 20.15
CA VAL A 534 17.49 -4.40 19.10
C VAL A 534 17.06 -5.79 19.56
N THR A 535 16.40 -6.53 18.68
CA THR A 535 16.09 -7.96 18.83
C THR A 535 16.35 -8.68 17.52
N GLU A 536 16.62 -9.96 17.59
CA GLU A 536 16.70 -10.83 16.42
C GLU A 536 15.59 -11.89 16.47
N PHE A 537 15.12 -12.34 15.31
CA PHE A 537 14.14 -13.42 15.19
C PHE A 537 14.33 -14.18 13.88
N MET A 538 13.85 -15.43 13.83
CA MET A 538 13.97 -16.30 12.66
C MET A 538 12.60 -16.57 12.05
N LEU A 539 12.51 -16.51 10.72
CA LEU A 539 11.34 -16.96 9.98
C LEU A 539 11.63 -18.27 9.24
N ALA A 540 10.59 -19.09 9.13
CA ALA A 540 10.62 -20.35 8.40
C ALA A 540 9.30 -20.52 7.62
N VAL A 541 8.89 -19.48 6.89
CA VAL A 541 7.72 -19.58 6.00
C VAL A 541 8.04 -20.64 4.92
N PRO A 542 7.10 -21.44 4.43
CA PRO A 542 7.35 -22.31 3.27
C PRO A 542 7.62 -21.50 1.99
N THR A 543 8.56 -21.96 1.15
CA THR A 543 8.99 -21.25 -0.07
C THR A 543 7.91 -21.19 -1.17
N ASP A 544 6.86 -21.99 -1.03
CA ASP A 544 5.71 -22.03 -1.92
C ASP A 544 4.49 -21.28 -1.35
N LEU A 545 4.71 -20.39 -0.37
CA LEU A 545 3.69 -19.50 0.21
C LEU A 545 4.11 -18.04 0.13
N ASP A 546 3.19 -17.19 -0.30
CA ASP A 546 3.23 -15.75 -0.08
C ASP A 546 2.43 -15.41 1.18
N VAL A 547 3.09 -14.79 2.15
CA VAL A 547 2.51 -14.44 3.45
C VAL A 547 2.82 -12.97 3.74
N PRO A 548 1.83 -12.06 3.63
CA PRO A 548 2.04 -10.65 3.95
C PRO A 548 2.25 -10.46 5.46
N LEU A 549 3.43 -9.98 5.84
CA LEU A 549 3.82 -9.74 7.24
C LEU A 549 4.09 -8.26 7.52
N GLY A 550 4.07 -7.90 8.80
CA GLY A 550 4.44 -6.57 9.26
C GLY A 550 4.70 -6.51 10.76
N ILE A 551 5.07 -5.32 11.24
CA ILE A 551 5.24 -5.04 12.66
C ILE A 551 4.05 -4.23 13.17
N GLU A 552 3.44 -4.68 14.25
CA GLU A 552 2.41 -3.94 14.99
C GLU A 552 3.01 -3.31 16.24
N LEU A 553 2.75 -2.01 16.39
CA LEU A 553 3.17 -1.21 17.54
C LEU A 553 1.93 -0.64 18.23
N ALA A 554 1.91 -0.71 19.55
CA ALA A 554 0.91 -0.05 20.39
C ALA A 554 1.59 0.57 21.61
N ALA A 555 1.03 1.66 22.12
CA ALA A 555 1.49 2.33 23.33
C ALA A 555 0.29 2.68 24.23
N PRO A 556 0.52 2.88 25.54
CA PRO A 556 -0.52 3.35 26.45
C PRO A 556 -1.19 4.63 25.93
N VAL A 557 -2.49 4.77 26.16
CA VAL A 557 -3.23 6.00 25.83
C VAL A 557 -2.56 7.20 26.48
N GLY A 558 -2.34 8.26 25.70
CA GLY A 558 -1.67 9.48 26.16
C GLY A 558 -0.14 9.43 26.14
N THR A 559 0.47 8.34 25.67
CA THR A 559 1.93 8.26 25.50
C THR A 559 2.41 9.32 24.51
N ILE A 560 3.27 10.23 24.98
CA ILE A 560 3.92 11.25 24.15
C ILE A 560 5.33 10.77 23.78
N ALA A 561 5.41 10.10 22.64
CA ALA A 561 6.66 9.51 22.18
C ALA A 561 6.75 9.51 20.65
N ARG A 562 7.95 9.23 20.15
CA ARG A 562 8.21 8.99 18.72
C ARG A 562 9.04 7.73 18.59
N VAL A 563 8.62 6.83 17.72
CA VAL A 563 9.29 5.57 17.47
C VAL A 563 9.67 5.47 16.01
N GLN A 564 10.89 5.06 15.72
CA GLN A 564 11.29 4.64 14.38
C GLN A 564 11.55 3.14 14.40
N LEU A 565 11.20 2.47 13.29
CA LEU A 565 11.25 1.02 13.10
C LEU A 565 12.22 0.69 11.96
N TRP A 566 13.16 -0.22 12.22
CA TRP A 566 14.04 -0.79 11.20
C TRP A 566 13.94 -2.30 11.14
N ILE A 567 13.87 -2.85 9.92
CA ILE A 567 14.00 -4.28 9.65
C ILE A 567 15.21 -4.48 8.75
N ASN A 568 16.17 -5.29 9.23
CA ASN A 568 17.41 -5.59 8.51
C ASN A 568 18.13 -4.33 7.99
N GLY A 569 18.12 -3.28 8.82
CA GLY A 569 18.71 -1.98 8.53
C GLY A 569 17.84 -1.01 7.73
N TYR A 570 16.72 -1.44 7.15
CA TYR A 570 15.83 -0.54 6.41
C TYR A 570 14.81 0.11 7.34
N GLN A 571 14.74 1.45 7.34
CA GLN A 571 13.72 2.18 8.09
C GLN A 571 12.36 1.99 7.40
N TYR A 572 11.42 1.35 8.09
CA TYR A 572 10.13 0.91 7.55
C TYR A 572 8.93 1.48 8.30
N GLY A 573 9.15 2.42 9.21
CA GLY A 573 8.06 3.01 9.96
C GLY A 573 8.49 4.12 10.90
N LYS A 574 7.61 5.12 11.01
CA LYS A 574 7.61 6.10 12.10
C LYS A 574 6.26 6.02 12.81
N TYR A 575 6.28 5.63 14.08
CA TYR A 575 5.11 5.54 14.93
C TYR A 575 5.07 6.70 15.92
N VAL A 576 4.01 7.51 15.87
CA VAL A 576 3.81 8.67 16.74
C VAL A 576 2.47 8.49 17.46
N PRO A 577 2.42 7.79 18.61
CA PRO A 577 1.18 7.34 19.26
C PRO A 577 0.17 8.46 19.57
N HIS A 578 0.62 9.67 19.87
CA HIS A 578 -0.25 10.81 20.16
C HIS A 578 -0.73 11.58 18.93
N ILE A 579 -0.32 11.18 17.72
CA ILE A 579 -0.76 11.76 16.44
C ILE A 579 -1.46 10.71 15.57
N GLY A 580 -0.84 9.53 15.40
CA GLY A 580 -1.39 8.43 14.60
C GLY A 580 -1.46 8.72 13.09
N PRO A 581 -2.26 7.95 12.32
CA PRO A 581 -3.09 6.81 12.77
C PRO A 581 -2.38 5.45 12.67
N GLN A 582 -1.24 5.37 11.97
CA GLN A 582 -0.66 4.08 11.60
C GLN A 582 -0.08 3.33 12.80
N THR A 583 -0.55 2.10 13.04
CA THR A 583 -0.08 1.19 14.10
C THR A 583 0.51 -0.11 13.55
N ARG A 584 0.27 -0.42 12.27
CA ARG A 584 0.80 -1.59 11.57
C ARG A 584 1.63 -1.17 10.37
N PHE A 585 2.84 -1.73 10.28
CA PHE A 585 3.84 -1.39 9.27
C PHE A 585 4.14 -2.63 8.43
N PRO A 586 3.64 -2.71 7.17
CA PRO A 586 3.87 -3.87 6.32
C PRO A 586 5.34 -3.91 5.90
N VAL A 587 5.92 -5.11 5.90
CA VAL A 587 7.32 -5.30 5.51
C VAL A 587 7.36 -6.42 4.47
N PRO A 588 7.77 -6.13 3.23
CA PRO A 588 7.69 -7.11 2.15
C PRO A 588 8.78 -8.21 2.30
N PRO A 589 8.53 -9.41 1.73
CA PRO A 589 9.58 -10.38 1.46
C PRO A 589 10.76 -9.75 0.71
N GLY A 590 11.98 -10.17 1.04
CA GLY A 590 13.23 -9.61 0.51
C GLY A 590 13.86 -8.61 1.47
N ILE A 591 13.05 -7.70 2.04
CA ILE A 591 13.48 -6.95 3.23
C ILE A 591 13.41 -7.86 4.44
N LEU A 592 12.25 -8.50 4.67
CA LEU A 592 12.19 -9.66 5.54
C LEU A 592 12.86 -10.85 4.85
N ASN A 593 13.78 -11.48 5.56
CA ASN A 593 14.23 -12.81 5.23
C ASN A 593 13.17 -13.81 5.72
N MET A 594 12.32 -14.27 4.80
CA MET A 594 11.20 -15.17 5.11
C MET A 594 11.63 -16.59 5.51
N HIS A 595 12.93 -16.92 5.35
CA HIS A 595 13.52 -18.23 5.58
C HIS A 595 14.87 -18.13 6.34
N GLY A 596 14.97 -17.21 7.29
CA GLY A 596 16.19 -17.06 8.08
C GLY A 596 16.10 -15.95 9.11
N ASN A 597 17.27 -15.47 9.51
CA ASN A 597 17.41 -14.48 10.56
C ASN A 597 17.01 -13.08 10.07
N ASN A 598 16.40 -12.33 10.97
CA ASN A 598 16.03 -10.94 10.82
C ASN A 598 16.43 -10.16 12.07
N THR A 599 16.93 -8.95 11.88
CA THR A 599 17.18 -7.96 12.94
C THR A 599 16.06 -6.93 12.90
N LEU A 600 15.42 -6.71 14.05
CA LEU A 600 14.47 -5.63 14.29
C LEU A 600 15.09 -4.65 15.27
N ALA A 601 15.14 -3.38 14.87
CA ALA A 601 15.55 -2.30 15.73
C ALA A 601 14.45 -1.24 15.89
N LEU A 602 14.36 -0.66 17.08
CA LEU A 602 13.46 0.44 17.40
C LEU A 602 14.25 1.56 18.10
N SER A 603 13.97 2.81 17.75
CA SER A 603 14.32 3.94 18.63
C SER A 603 13.04 4.40 19.31
N LEU A 604 13.06 4.61 20.62
CA LEU A 604 11.95 5.16 21.39
C LEU A 604 12.41 6.48 21.99
N TRP A 605 11.87 7.56 21.46
CA TRP A 605 12.06 8.92 21.97
C TRP A 605 10.89 9.29 22.88
N ALA A 606 11.10 9.28 24.19
CA ALA A 606 10.18 9.86 25.15
C ALA A 606 10.39 11.37 25.22
N MET A 607 9.33 12.14 24.97
CA MET A 607 9.45 13.60 24.82
C MET A 607 9.14 14.37 26.10
N THR A 608 8.77 13.68 27.18
CA THR A 608 8.33 14.29 28.46
C THR A 608 8.93 13.54 29.65
N SER A 609 8.92 14.16 30.81
CA SER A 609 9.43 13.57 32.05
C SER A 609 8.63 12.38 32.57
N ALA A 610 7.48 12.08 31.97
CA ALA A 610 6.74 10.86 32.26
C ALA A 610 7.41 9.60 31.67
N GLY A 611 8.42 9.76 30.81
CA GLY A 611 8.99 8.68 30.04
C GLY A 611 8.04 8.17 28.94
N ALA A 612 8.34 6.99 28.41
CA ALA A 612 7.49 6.31 27.44
C ALA A 612 7.81 4.81 27.41
N ARG A 613 6.80 4.00 27.09
CA ARG A 613 6.93 2.57 26.79
C ARG A 613 5.92 2.18 25.73
N LEU A 614 6.10 0.99 25.14
CA LEU A 614 5.12 0.36 24.27
C LEU A 614 4.30 -0.66 25.07
N ASP A 615 3.03 -0.85 24.70
CA ASP A 615 2.22 -1.97 25.20
C ASP A 615 2.43 -3.22 24.33
N LYS A 616 2.79 -3.02 23.06
CA LYS A 616 2.95 -4.10 22.09
C LYS A 616 4.03 -3.78 21.07
N VAL A 617 4.88 -4.77 20.82
CA VAL A 617 5.71 -4.90 19.63
C VAL A 617 5.56 -6.34 19.14
N ALA A 618 4.97 -6.54 17.98
CA ALA A 618 4.69 -7.89 17.48
C ALA A 618 4.95 -7.99 15.98
N LEU A 619 5.54 -9.10 15.55
CA LEU A 619 5.44 -9.55 14.17
C LEU A 619 4.03 -10.12 13.97
N VAL A 620 3.32 -9.61 12.96
CA VAL A 620 1.94 -9.98 12.67
C VAL A 620 1.77 -10.35 11.20
N GLY A 621 0.84 -11.24 10.94
CA GLY A 621 0.31 -11.48 9.60
C GLY A 621 -0.82 -10.52 9.29
N TYR A 622 -0.93 -10.11 8.04
CA TYR A 622 -2.13 -9.42 7.57
C TYR A 622 -3.23 -10.43 7.26
N SER A 623 -4.46 -10.05 7.55
CA SER A 623 -5.67 -10.75 7.13
C SER A 623 -6.33 -9.98 5.99
N ASP A 624 -6.93 -10.68 5.04
CA ASP A 624 -7.75 -10.06 4.01
C ASP A 624 -9.05 -9.59 4.69
N GLY A 625 -9.05 -8.36 5.18
CA GLY A 625 -10.24 -7.72 5.73
C GLY A 625 -11.27 -7.50 4.62
N GLY A 626 -12.27 -8.37 4.53
CA GLY A 626 -13.31 -8.27 3.49
C GLY A 626 -14.72 -8.69 3.90
N ASP A 627 -14.92 -9.56 4.91
CA ASP A 627 -16.25 -10.10 5.22
C ASP A 627 -16.61 -10.15 6.72
N GLY A 628 -15.75 -9.64 7.61
CA GLY A 628 -16.01 -9.55 9.05
C GLY A 628 -16.04 -10.89 9.80
N ASN A 629 -15.76 -12.01 9.14
CA ASN A 629 -15.87 -13.35 9.73
C ASN A 629 -14.53 -14.07 9.96
N ASN A 630 -13.41 -13.51 9.48
CA ASN A 630 -12.07 -14.15 9.52
C ASN A 630 -10.92 -13.20 9.92
N GLU A 631 -11.16 -12.24 10.81
CA GLU A 631 -10.12 -11.28 11.24
C GLU A 631 -8.92 -11.93 11.95
N ASP A 632 -9.05 -13.18 12.40
CA ASP A 632 -8.02 -13.89 13.15
C ASP A 632 -7.12 -14.81 12.29
N ILE A 633 -7.43 -15.00 10.99
CA ILE A 633 -6.64 -15.87 10.11
C ILE A 633 -5.75 -15.03 9.19
N MET A 634 -4.44 -15.17 9.37
CA MET A 634 -3.44 -14.57 8.49
C MET A 634 -3.61 -15.08 7.04
N SER A 635 -3.61 -14.15 6.10
CA SER A 635 -3.62 -14.43 4.67
C SER A 635 -2.37 -15.18 4.26
N ALA A 636 -2.56 -16.18 3.41
CA ALA A 636 -1.47 -16.88 2.75
C ALA A 636 -1.93 -17.38 1.39
N TYR A 637 -1.04 -17.30 0.42
CA TYR A 637 -1.32 -17.68 -0.95
C TYR A 637 -0.33 -18.73 -1.41
N GLU A 638 -0.81 -19.87 -1.86
CA GLU A 638 0.05 -20.88 -2.46
C GLU A 638 0.52 -20.41 -3.85
N THR A 639 1.83 -20.29 -4.03
CA THR A 639 2.44 -19.80 -5.24
C THR A 639 3.87 -20.32 -5.37
N THR A 640 4.34 -20.57 -6.60
CA THR A 640 5.77 -20.84 -6.86
C THR A 640 6.49 -19.65 -7.46
N PHE A 641 5.87 -18.47 -7.47
CA PHE A 641 6.52 -17.26 -7.98
C PHE A 641 7.84 -16.95 -7.24
N PHE A 642 7.88 -17.21 -5.93
CA PHE A 642 9.06 -17.03 -5.09
C PHE A 642 10.00 -18.23 -5.04
N ALA A 643 9.66 -19.35 -5.72
CA ALA A 643 10.37 -20.62 -5.59
C ALA A 643 11.77 -20.64 -6.23
N ASN A 644 12.19 -19.59 -6.94
CA ASN A 644 13.61 -19.37 -7.29
C ASN A 644 14.38 -18.87 -6.06
N ALA A 645 14.40 -19.68 -5.00
CA ALA A 645 15.01 -19.37 -3.72
C ALA A 645 16.50 -18.99 -3.84
N GLU A 646 17.22 -19.50 -4.84
CA GLU A 646 18.62 -19.12 -5.09
C GLU A 646 18.77 -17.67 -5.57
N GLN A 647 17.88 -17.19 -6.45
CA GLN A 647 17.86 -15.79 -6.89
C GLN A 647 17.41 -14.85 -5.75
N TRP A 648 16.49 -15.31 -4.90
CA TRP A 648 16.01 -14.54 -3.75
C TRP A 648 17.02 -14.49 -2.60
N ALA A 649 17.68 -15.61 -2.28
CA ALA A 649 18.74 -15.63 -1.28
C ALA A 649 19.90 -14.72 -1.69
N ALA A 650 20.34 -14.80 -2.95
CA ALA A 650 21.38 -13.92 -3.49
C ALA A 650 20.98 -12.44 -3.45
N SER A 651 19.73 -12.11 -3.80
CA SER A 651 19.23 -10.73 -3.73
C SER A 651 19.05 -10.24 -2.29
N SER A 652 18.52 -11.04 -1.36
CA SER A 652 18.40 -10.68 0.05
C SER A 652 19.77 -10.40 0.70
N ALA A 653 20.80 -11.19 0.40
CA ALA A 653 22.15 -10.96 0.90
C ALA A 653 22.74 -9.64 0.34
N SER A 654 22.45 -9.31 -0.92
CA SER A 654 22.86 -8.04 -1.53
C SER A 654 22.14 -6.82 -0.97
N LEU A 655 20.93 -6.99 -0.42
CA LEU A 655 20.14 -5.95 0.22
C LEU A 655 20.50 -5.78 1.72
N GLN A 656 21.09 -6.81 2.34
CA GLN A 656 21.36 -6.84 3.77
C GLN A 656 22.87 -6.78 4.05
N LEU A 657 23.53 -5.70 3.61
CA LEU A 657 24.94 -5.48 3.94
C LEU A 657 25.15 -5.52 5.47
N PRO A 658 26.23 -6.18 5.93
CA PRO A 658 26.49 -6.36 7.35
C PRO A 658 26.86 -5.03 8.02
N TRP A 659 26.73 -5.02 9.34
CA TRP A 659 27.15 -3.93 10.19
C TRP A 659 28.62 -3.56 9.96
N THR A 660 28.87 -2.26 9.91
CA THR A 660 30.21 -1.67 9.95
C THR A 660 30.32 -0.80 11.20
N ASP A 661 31.47 -0.84 11.88
CA ASP A 661 31.73 0.07 12.98
C ASP A 661 31.81 1.51 12.45
N ARG A 662 30.89 2.35 12.91
CA ARG A 662 30.72 3.76 12.51
C ARG A 662 31.00 4.73 13.67
N SER A 663 31.76 4.29 14.68
CA SER A 663 32.13 5.10 15.85
C SER A 663 32.84 6.41 15.53
N GLU A 664 33.41 6.55 14.32
CA GLU A 664 33.97 7.80 13.84
C GLU A 664 32.93 8.92 13.63
N PHE A 665 31.66 8.58 13.44
CA PHE A 665 30.54 9.51 13.22
C PHE A 665 29.70 9.81 14.48
N ALA A 666 30.03 9.16 15.59
CA ALA A 666 29.24 9.23 16.82
C ALA A 666 29.66 10.41 17.71
#